data_AF-A0A5A7PX64-F1
#
_entry.id   AF-A0A5A7PX64-F1
#
_cell.length_a   1.000
_cell.length_b   1.000
_cell.length_c   1.000
_cell.angle_alpha   90.00
_cell.angle_beta   90.00
_cell.angle_gamma   90.00
#
_symmetry.space_group_name_H-M   'P 1'
#
loop_
_entity.id
_entity.type
_entity.pdbx_description
1 polymer ?
#
loop_
_entity_poly.entity_id
_entity_poly.type
_entity_poly.pdbx_seq_one_letter_code
_entity_poly.pdbx_strand_id
1 'polypeptide(L)'
;MESLVEATSGAVGALVSTTVLYPLDTCKTKYQAENRAHHHQKYRNISDVLWEAISKGQVLSLYQGLGTKNLQSFISQFIYFYGYSFFKRLYLRQSQTKSIRTAANLVIAAAAGACTAIATQASSISICCCDCHAILLIPLDTASSRMQTSEFGKSKGLWESLSEGSWSDAFDGLGISLLLTANPSIQYTVFDQLKNRMLKGKIGKQSDDVKSPEALSAFSAFVLGAVSKCIATCLTYPAIRCKVMIQSAKSDDENEEGKTRPKSRKTVTGTIYSIWDKEGLLGFFKGLQAQMLKTVLTSALLLMIKEKITKTTWVLMIALRKFMLLAPRMVVAATGRMAPSATGNHNPVRFSGRNGKSAVNFGHGELMGEKLKFSPFVQRSKNRAILTTPQVRNSLTADFSGETKLKNLDMEKRDPRTAVAIILGGGAGTRLFPLTKRRAKPAVPIGGAYRLIDVPMSNCINSGINKVYILTQFNSASLNRHLARAYNSVGSGVLAATQTPGEAGKNWFQGTADAVRQFHWLFEDPRSKHIEDVLILSGDHLYRMDYLDFVQNHRQSGADITISCLPIDDSRASDFGLMKIDNKGRVLSFSEKPKGNDLKAMAVDTTVLGLSRDEAEKKPYIASMGVYVFKKEILLNLLRWRFPTANDFGSEIIPASAREFFIKAYLFNDYWEDIGTIRSFFEANLALTEHDDDNKPPRFSFYDAAKPIYTSRRNLPPSKIDNSKIVDSIVSHGSFLTNCIIEHSVIGIRSRINSNVHLKDTVMLGADYYETDSEIALALSKGKVPIGIGENTRIKECIIDKNARIGKNVVIENSEGVQEADRTSEGFYIRSGVTVILKNSIIKDGTVI
;
A
#
# COMPACT_ATOMS: atom_id res chain seq x y z
N MET A 1 11.36 21.27 27.70
CA MET A 1 11.16 20.26 28.77
C MET A 1 9.78 20.37 29.39
N GLU A 2 9.50 21.39 30.19
CA GLU A 2 8.24 21.45 30.97
C GLU A 2 6.96 21.39 30.11
N SER A 3 6.90 22.12 28.99
CA SER A 3 5.75 22.05 28.07
C SER A 3 5.55 20.66 27.45
N LEU A 4 6.62 19.88 27.30
CA LEU A 4 6.55 18.50 26.84
C LEU A 4 6.04 17.57 27.96
N VAL A 5 6.39 17.85 29.22
CA VAL A 5 5.85 17.13 30.40
C VAL A 5 4.35 17.41 30.55
N GLU A 6 3.89 18.66 30.41
CA GLU A 6 2.46 19.00 30.46
C GLU A 6 1.67 18.44 29.27
N ALA A 7 2.28 18.40 28.08
CA ALA A 7 1.68 17.80 26.89
C ALA A 7 1.52 16.27 27.02
N THR A 8 2.59 15.58 27.42
CA THR A 8 2.59 14.12 27.60
C THR A 8 1.70 13.68 28.75
N SER A 9 1.75 14.33 29.92
CA SER A 9 0.88 13.97 31.05
C SER A 9 -0.60 14.19 30.73
N GLY A 10 -0.91 15.24 29.96
CA GLY A 10 -2.26 15.52 29.51
C GLY A 10 -2.77 14.58 28.42
N ALA A 11 -1.91 14.19 27.48
CA ALA A 11 -2.24 13.23 26.42
C ALA A 11 -2.47 11.81 26.99
N VAL A 12 -1.64 11.37 27.95
CA VAL A 12 -1.85 10.11 28.67
C VAL A 12 -3.10 10.18 29.56
N GLY A 13 -3.34 11.32 30.23
CA GLY A 13 -4.57 11.54 31.00
C GLY A 13 -5.84 11.45 30.15
N ALA A 14 -5.79 11.96 28.91
CA ALA A 14 -6.87 11.82 27.94
C ALA A 14 -7.04 10.37 27.46
N LEU A 15 -5.95 9.69 27.07
CA LEU A 15 -5.96 8.30 26.63
C LEU A 15 -6.64 7.37 27.66
N VAL A 16 -6.24 7.47 28.93
CA VAL A 16 -6.79 6.65 30.02
C VAL A 16 -8.24 7.03 30.32
N SER A 17 -8.56 8.34 30.40
CA SER A 17 -9.92 8.80 30.66
C SER A 17 -10.90 8.39 29.55
N THR A 18 -10.49 8.53 28.28
CA THR A 18 -11.26 8.06 27.12
C THR A 18 -11.44 6.55 27.16
N THR A 19 -10.39 5.77 27.46
CA THR A 19 -10.48 4.30 27.53
C THR A 19 -11.43 3.82 28.63
N VAL A 20 -11.34 4.39 29.83
CA VAL A 20 -12.21 4.00 30.96
C VAL A 20 -13.68 4.35 30.69
N LEU A 21 -13.96 5.50 30.06
CA LEU A 21 -15.32 6.01 29.86
C LEU A 21 -15.88 5.75 28.46
N TYR A 22 -15.17 5.01 27.60
CA TYR A 22 -15.60 4.72 26.24
C TYR A 22 -16.96 3.98 26.16
N PRO A 23 -17.28 3.01 27.04
CA PRO A 23 -18.60 2.35 27.00
C PRO A 23 -19.75 3.32 27.21
N LEU A 24 -19.58 4.31 28.10
CA LEU A 24 -20.57 5.36 28.34
C LEU A 24 -20.70 6.30 27.14
N ASP A 25 -19.62 6.51 26.38
CA ASP A 25 -19.66 7.24 25.10
C ASP A 25 -20.49 6.48 24.06
N THR A 26 -20.19 5.20 23.85
CA THR A 26 -20.91 4.35 22.88
C THR A 26 -22.40 4.23 23.24
N CYS A 27 -22.75 4.01 24.51
CA CYS A 27 -24.16 3.97 24.94
C CYS A 27 -24.88 5.30 24.66
N LYS A 28 -24.23 6.44 24.92
CA LYS A 28 -24.77 7.77 24.62
C LYS A 28 -24.93 7.98 23.11
N THR A 29 -23.90 7.70 22.31
CA THR A 29 -23.93 7.93 20.86
C THR A 29 -25.03 7.10 20.18
N LYS A 30 -25.22 5.84 20.61
CA LYS A 30 -26.34 5.00 20.12
C LYS A 30 -27.70 5.54 20.54
N TYR A 31 -27.89 5.88 21.82
CA TYR A 31 -29.13 6.50 22.31
C TYR A 31 -29.47 7.81 21.55
N GLN A 32 -28.46 8.64 21.25
CA GLN A 32 -28.64 9.89 20.50
C GLN A 32 -28.85 9.71 18.99
N ALA A 33 -28.39 8.60 18.40
CA ALA A 33 -28.66 8.28 17.01
C ALA A 33 -30.07 7.74 16.81
N GLU A 34 -30.56 6.90 17.72
CA GLU A 34 -31.88 6.27 17.62
C GLU A 34 -33.03 7.25 17.85
N ASN A 35 -32.85 8.24 18.73
CA ASN A 35 -33.78 9.37 18.91
C ASN A 35 -33.93 10.29 17.66
N ARG A 36 -33.24 9.99 16.54
CA ARG A 36 -33.38 10.67 15.23
C ARG A 36 -34.16 9.86 14.21
N ALA A 37 -34.40 8.57 14.46
CA ALA A 37 -35.16 7.69 13.57
C ALA A 37 -36.64 7.72 13.97
N HIS A 38 -37.44 8.50 13.26
CA HIS A 38 -38.89 8.57 13.50
C HIS A 38 -39.57 7.22 13.20
N HIS A 39 -39.88 6.44 14.23
CA HIS A 39 -41.28 6.21 14.65
C HIS A 39 -41.45 5.29 15.87
N HIS A 40 -40.41 4.55 16.32
CA HIS A 40 -40.49 3.68 17.50
C HIS A 40 -39.26 3.89 18.40
N GLN A 41 -39.49 4.26 19.66
CA GLN A 41 -38.42 4.61 20.61
C GLN A 41 -37.96 3.36 21.39
N LYS A 42 -36.95 2.67 20.87
CA LYS A 42 -36.46 1.37 21.42
C LYS A 42 -35.87 1.45 22.84
N TYR A 43 -35.19 2.55 23.17
CA TYR A 43 -34.56 2.77 24.47
C TYR A 43 -35.20 3.98 25.17
N ARG A 44 -35.49 3.86 26.47
CA ARG A 44 -35.99 4.97 27.30
C ARG A 44 -34.84 5.72 27.99
N ASN A 45 -33.77 5.01 28.35
CA ASN A 45 -32.61 5.54 29.05
C ASN A 45 -31.29 5.03 28.45
N ILE A 46 -30.18 5.73 28.74
CA ILE A 46 -28.82 5.31 28.36
C ILE A 46 -28.43 3.97 29.02
N SER A 47 -29.00 3.67 30.19
CA SER A 47 -28.88 2.37 30.89
C SER A 47 -29.37 1.20 30.04
N ASP A 48 -30.37 1.41 29.20
CA ASP A 48 -31.03 0.33 28.45
C ASP A 48 -30.11 -0.18 27.33
N VAL A 49 -29.33 0.73 26.74
CA VAL A 49 -28.28 0.40 25.74
C VAL A 49 -27.15 -0.39 26.39
N LEU A 50 -26.76 -0.03 27.62
CA LEU A 50 -25.76 -0.76 28.39
C LEU A 50 -26.28 -2.15 28.79
N TRP A 51 -27.54 -2.25 29.20
CA TRP A 51 -28.19 -3.49 29.59
C TRP A 51 -28.38 -4.43 28.39
N GLU A 52 -28.72 -3.92 27.19
CA GLU A 52 -28.78 -4.72 25.96
C GLU A 52 -27.40 -5.29 25.58
N ALA A 53 -26.33 -4.51 25.72
CA ALA A 53 -24.97 -4.99 25.43
C ALA A 53 -24.50 -6.08 26.42
N ILE A 54 -24.94 -6.00 27.68
CA ILE A 54 -24.66 -7.01 28.72
C ILE A 54 -25.52 -8.27 28.48
N SER A 55 -26.83 -8.13 28.28
CA SER A 55 -27.75 -9.27 28.12
C SER A 55 -27.50 -10.08 26.85
N LYS A 56 -26.99 -9.46 25.79
CA LYS A 56 -26.54 -10.15 24.57
C LYS A 56 -25.13 -10.74 24.65
N GLY A 57 -24.41 -10.57 25.78
CA GLY A 57 -23.02 -11.03 25.94
C GLY A 57 -22.01 -10.25 25.07
N GLN A 58 -22.39 -9.10 24.52
CA GLN A 58 -21.60 -8.35 23.54
C GLN A 58 -20.86 -7.13 24.15
N VAL A 59 -20.48 -7.18 25.44
CA VAL A 59 -19.87 -6.04 26.16
C VAL A 59 -18.64 -5.46 25.44
N LEU A 60 -17.81 -6.30 24.79
CA LEU A 60 -16.65 -5.84 24.01
C LEU A 60 -17.02 -4.92 22.83
N SER A 61 -18.24 -5.04 22.28
CA SER A 61 -18.70 -4.18 21.18
C SER A 61 -18.96 -2.73 21.61
N LEU A 62 -19.06 -2.46 22.92
CA LEU A 62 -19.07 -1.09 23.46
C LEU A 62 -17.74 -0.36 23.23
N TYR A 63 -16.64 -1.09 22.96
CA TYR A 63 -15.31 -0.56 22.64
C TYR A 63 -15.03 -0.43 21.13
N GLN A 64 -16.03 -0.66 20.29
CA GLN A 64 -15.89 -0.56 18.83
C GLN A 64 -15.58 0.88 18.40
N GLY A 65 -14.38 1.08 17.83
CA GLY A 65 -13.85 2.41 17.48
C GLY A 65 -12.96 3.06 18.56
N LEU A 66 -12.64 2.37 19.66
CA LEU A 66 -11.79 2.91 20.73
C LEU A 66 -10.42 3.39 20.18
N GLY A 67 -9.75 2.59 19.35
CA GLY A 67 -8.39 2.89 18.87
C GLY A 67 -8.29 4.21 18.11
N THR A 68 -9.28 4.52 17.27
CA THR A 68 -9.31 5.77 16.49
C THR A 68 -9.65 6.97 17.36
N LYS A 69 -10.54 6.80 18.33
CA LYS A 69 -10.86 7.86 19.29
C LYS A 69 -9.71 8.14 20.26
N ASN A 70 -8.99 7.11 20.70
CA ASN A 70 -7.80 7.24 21.53
C ASN A 70 -6.68 7.98 20.79
N LEU A 71 -6.42 7.65 19.52
CA LEU A 71 -5.44 8.37 18.70
C LEU A 71 -5.82 9.85 18.53
N GLN A 72 -7.09 10.13 18.21
CA GLN A 72 -7.62 11.50 18.09
C GLN A 72 -7.48 12.29 19.39
N SER A 73 -7.88 11.69 20.51
CA SER A 73 -7.86 12.33 21.82
C SER A 73 -6.44 12.60 22.31
N PHE A 74 -5.51 11.65 22.09
CA PHE A 74 -4.10 11.79 22.42
C PHE A 74 -3.46 12.96 21.66
N ILE A 75 -3.59 12.99 20.32
CA ILE A 75 -3.00 14.05 19.47
C ILE A 75 -3.59 15.42 19.84
N SER A 76 -4.92 15.53 19.90
CA SER A 76 -5.62 16.76 20.24
C SER A 76 -5.20 17.30 21.61
N GLN A 77 -5.17 16.45 22.63
CA GLN A 77 -4.86 16.89 23.99
C GLN A 77 -3.36 17.20 24.19
N PHE A 78 -2.47 16.51 23.47
CA PHE A 78 -1.04 16.80 23.42
C PHE A 78 -0.80 18.22 22.86
N ILE A 79 -1.35 18.51 21.67
CA ILE A 79 -1.19 19.81 21.00
C ILE A 79 -1.76 20.93 21.88
N TYR A 80 -2.94 20.72 22.48
CA TYR A 80 -3.56 21.71 23.35
C TYR A 80 -2.68 22.07 24.56
N PHE A 81 -2.21 21.08 25.33
CA PHE A 81 -1.40 21.37 26.52
C PHE A 81 0.00 21.86 26.16
N TYR A 82 0.59 21.40 25.04
CA TYR A 82 1.84 21.93 24.54
C TYR A 82 1.70 23.42 24.19
N GLY A 83 0.72 23.76 23.35
CA GLY A 83 0.42 25.14 22.94
C GLY A 83 0.08 26.05 24.12
N TYR A 84 -0.78 25.59 25.03
CA TYR A 84 -1.13 26.32 26.24
C TYR A 84 0.11 26.61 27.09
N SER A 85 0.94 25.59 27.38
CA SER A 85 2.18 25.76 28.14
C SER A 85 3.17 26.70 27.45
N PHE A 86 3.31 26.59 26.13
CA PHE A 86 4.20 27.41 25.33
C PHE A 86 3.79 28.90 25.35
N PHE A 87 2.55 29.21 24.99
CA PHE A 87 2.02 30.58 25.00
C PHE A 87 2.02 31.18 26.43
N LYS A 88 1.70 30.37 27.45
CA LYS A 88 1.77 30.76 28.86
C LYS A 88 3.17 31.23 29.28
N ARG A 89 4.22 30.55 28.81
CA ARG A 89 5.63 30.92 29.05
C ARG A 89 6.05 32.14 28.27
N LEU A 90 5.67 32.22 27.00
CA LEU A 90 6.00 33.34 26.13
C LEU A 90 5.43 34.65 26.71
N TYR A 91 4.17 34.63 27.15
CA TYR A 91 3.54 35.73 27.87
C TYR A 91 4.30 36.11 29.15
N LEU A 92 4.55 35.16 30.06
CA LEU A 92 5.27 35.42 31.33
C LEU A 92 6.69 35.98 31.11
N ARG A 93 7.37 35.54 30.05
CA ARG A 93 8.72 36.02 29.70
C ARG A 93 8.70 37.44 29.13
N GLN A 94 7.64 37.79 28.40
CA GLN A 94 7.47 39.10 27.77
C GLN A 94 6.88 40.16 28.73
N SER A 95 5.99 39.76 29.64
CA SER A 95 5.35 40.67 30.61
C SER A 95 6.17 40.92 31.88
N GLN A 96 7.21 40.12 32.15
CA GLN A 96 7.97 40.08 33.41
C GLN A 96 7.12 39.89 34.69
N THR A 97 5.84 39.54 34.59
CA THR A 97 4.96 39.38 35.75
C THR A 97 5.03 37.99 36.36
N LYS A 98 5.04 37.88 37.69
CA LYS A 98 5.04 36.59 38.41
C LYS A 98 3.70 35.82 38.33
N SER A 99 2.64 36.42 37.81
CA SER A 99 1.31 35.80 37.67
C SER A 99 0.56 36.32 36.45
N ILE A 100 -0.38 35.51 35.95
CA ILE A 100 -1.18 35.80 34.75
C ILE A 100 -2.57 36.30 35.18
N ARG A 101 -3.03 37.41 34.59
CA ARG A 101 -4.39 37.94 34.80
C ARG A 101 -5.42 37.03 34.11
N THR A 102 -6.63 36.94 34.67
CA THR A 102 -7.74 36.10 34.15
C THR A 102 -7.99 36.25 32.65
N ALA A 103 -8.06 37.50 32.16
CA ALA A 103 -8.27 37.77 30.74
C ALA A 103 -7.13 37.25 29.85
N ALA A 104 -5.87 37.47 30.25
CA ALA A 104 -4.71 36.96 29.53
C ALA A 104 -4.69 35.43 29.51
N ASN A 105 -5.06 34.76 30.61
CA ASN A 105 -5.11 33.30 30.66
C ASN A 105 -6.18 32.73 29.71
N LEU A 106 -7.33 33.39 29.61
CA LEU A 106 -8.38 33.02 28.67
C LEU A 106 -7.94 33.17 27.21
N VAL A 107 -7.22 34.25 26.87
CA VAL A 107 -6.65 34.47 25.53
C VAL A 107 -5.58 33.42 25.19
N ILE A 108 -4.68 33.11 26.13
CA ILE A 108 -3.64 32.07 25.97
C ILE A 108 -4.29 30.70 25.74
N ALA A 109 -5.36 30.38 26.48
CA ALA A 109 -6.10 29.13 26.33
C ALA A 109 -6.90 29.08 25.02
N ALA A 110 -7.48 30.20 24.57
CA ALA A 110 -8.15 30.32 23.29
C ALA A 110 -7.18 30.16 22.11
N ALA A 111 -5.98 30.75 22.18
CA ALA A 111 -4.93 30.56 21.18
C ALA A 111 -4.50 29.09 21.09
N ALA A 112 -4.27 28.42 22.23
CA ALA A 112 -3.99 26.99 22.26
C ALA A 112 -5.15 26.13 21.71
N GLY A 113 -6.38 26.51 22.02
CA GLY A 113 -7.60 25.89 21.49
C GLY A 113 -7.72 26.05 19.97
N ALA A 114 -7.45 27.24 19.44
CA ALA A 114 -7.40 27.52 18.01
C ALA A 114 -6.28 26.74 17.30
N CYS A 115 -5.06 26.73 17.84
CA CYS A 115 -3.97 25.90 17.32
C CYS A 115 -4.33 24.40 17.33
N THR A 116 -5.09 23.93 18.33
CA THR A 116 -5.54 22.53 18.39
C THR A 116 -6.63 22.24 17.35
N ALA A 117 -7.64 23.10 17.23
CA ALA A 117 -8.68 22.99 16.21
C ALA A 117 -8.07 23.04 14.79
N ILE A 118 -7.16 23.97 14.53
CA ILE A 118 -6.41 24.05 13.28
C ILE A 118 -5.57 22.78 13.09
N ALA A 119 -4.70 22.37 14.01
CA ALA A 119 -3.86 21.19 13.79
C ALA A 119 -4.64 19.87 13.65
N THR A 120 -5.86 19.77 14.20
CA THR A 120 -6.72 18.58 14.08
C THR A 120 -7.71 18.62 12.92
N GLN A 121 -7.83 19.75 12.20
CA GLN A 121 -8.72 19.93 11.05
C GLN A 121 -7.93 20.26 9.77
N ALA A 122 -6.93 21.14 9.88
CA ALA A 122 -5.94 21.47 8.85
C ALA A 122 -4.86 20.39 8.65
N SER A 123 -4.91 19.27 9.37
CA SER A 123 -4.35 18.01 8.83
C SER A 123 -5.06 17.56 7.53
N SER A 124 -6.18 18.20 7.17
CA SER A 124 -6.82 18.14 5.85
C SER A 124 -6.44 19.32 4.92
N ILE A 125 -5.77 20.38 5.39
CA ILE A 125 -5.40 21.55 4.58
C ILE A 125 -3.89 21.77 4.64
N SER A 126 -3.23 21.59 3.50
CA SER A 126 -1.78 21.78 3.29
C SER A 126 -0.89 20.57 3.61
N ILE A 127 -1.17 19.45 2.93
CA ILE A 127 -0.10 18.69 2.26
C ILE A 127 -0.43 18.70 0.76
N CYS A 128 -0.14 19.84 0.14
CA CYS A 128 -0.07 19.99 -1.31
C CYS A 128 1.31 20.58 -1.65
N CYS A 129 2.35 19.79 -1.34
CA CYS A 129 3.73 19.86 -1.83
C CYS A 129 4.58 18.84 -1.06
N CYS A 130 5.44 18.11 -1.78
CA CYS A 130 6.42 17.13 -1.30
C CYS A 130 5.88 15.80 -0.73
N ASP A 131 6.20 14.70 -1.43
CA ASP A 131 5.94 13.32 -1.02
C ASP A 131 6.79 12.87 0.17
N CYS A 132 6.15 12.49 1.29
CA CYS A 132 6.55 11.33 2.11
C CYS A 132 5.56 11.06 3.26
N HIS A 133 5.38 9.78 3.59
CA HIS A 133 4.63 9.23 4.74
C HIS A 133 3.13 9.54 4.85
N ALA A 134 2.33 8.53 4.48
CA ALA A 134 0.91 8.47 4.79
C ALA A 134 0.67 8.28 6.30
N ILE A 135 0.40 9.38 7.02
CA ILE A 135 -0.31 9.36 8.30
C ILE A 135 -1.54 10.28 8.19
N LEU A 136 -2.65 9.66 7.79
CA LEU A 136 -4.01 9.83 8.31
C LEU A 136 -4.39 11.18 8.94
N LEU A 137 -5.41 11.87 8.41
CA LEU A 137 -6.44 12.59 9.20
C LEU A 137 -7.55 13.20 8.32
N ILE A 138 -8.44 12.36 7.78
CA ILE A 138 -9.87 12.73 7.72
C ILE A 138 -10.32 12.98 9.19
N PRO A 139 -11.22 13.93 9.51
CA PRO A 139 -11.65 14.19 10.88
C PRO A 139 -12.07 12.90 11.61
N LEU A 140 -11.18 12.43 12.51
CA LEU A 140 -11.31 11.16 13.23
C LEU A 140 -12.60 11.07 14.06
N ASP A 141 -13.18 12.23 14.43
CA ASP A 141 -14.49 12.32 15.07
C ASP A 141 -15.63 11.81 14.19
N THR A 142 -15.58 12.04 12.88
CA THR A 142 -16.59 11.57 11.91
C THR A 142 -16.48 10.06 11.71
N ALA A 143 -15.25 9.54 11.59
CA ALA A 143 -15.03 8.09 11.49
C ALA A 143 -15.42 7.36 12.79
N SER A 144 -15.03 7.88 13.96
CA SER A 144 -15.38 7.28 15.26
C SER A 144 -16.89 7.29 15.52
N SER A 145 -17.61 8.35 15.16
CA SER A 145 -19.06 8.41 15.35
C SER A 145 -19.81 7.45 14.42
N ARG A 146 -19.44 7.37 13.13
CA ARG A 146 -19.98 6.37 12.18
C ARG A 146 -19.78 4.93 12.68
N MET A 147 -18.61 4.62 13.27
CA MET A 147 -18.35 3.31 13.87
C MET A 147 -19.20 3.04 15.11
N GLN A 148 -19.37 4.04 16.00
CA GLN A 148 -20.19 3.93 17.22
C GLN A 148 -21.69 3.73 16.95
N THR A 149 -22.22 4.27 15.85
CA THR A 149 -23.64 4.15 15.48
C THR A 149 -24.02 2.83 14.78
N SER A 150 -23.07 1.95 14.49
CA SER A 150 -23.34 0.68 13.80
C SER A 150 -23.94 -0.41 14.72
N GLU A 151 -24.60 -1.42 14.14
CA GLU A 151 -25.14 -2.56 14.89
C GLU A 151 -24.06 -3.29 15.69
N PHE A 152 -24.41 -3.76 16.89
CA PHE A 152 -23.48 -4.50 17.73
C PHE A 152 -22.98 -5.78 17.03
N GLY A 153 -21.66 -5.88 16.84
CA GLY A 153 -21.01 -7.03 16.20
C GLY A 153 -20.81 -6.92 14.68
N LYS A 154 -21.28 -5.86 14.01
CA LYS A 154 -21.05 -5.63 12.56
C LYS A 154 -20.15 -4.41 12.33
N SER A 155 -18.86 -4.51 12.61
CA SER A 155 -17.91 -3.44 12.34
C SER A 155 -17.41 -3.45 10.88
N LYS A 156 -17.87 -2.49 10.06
CA LYS A 156 -17.11 -2.07 8.88
C LYS A 156 -15.74 -1.55 9.33
N GLY A 157 -14.70 -1.84 8.55
CA GLY A 157 -13.33 -1.42 8.86
C GLY A 157 -13.16 0.10 8.78
N LEU A 158 -12.21 0.65 9.53
CA LEU A 158 -11.88 2.09 9.50
C LEU A 158 -11.69 2.60 8.07
N TRP A 159 -10.96 1.85 7.25
CA TRP A 159 -10.69 2.16 5.84
C TRP A 159 -11.93 2.24 4.95
N GLU A 160 -12.97 1.46 5.27
CA GLU A 160 -14.21 1.41 4.47
C GLU A 160 -15.12 2.61 4.79
N SER A 161 -15.12 3.09 6.04
CA SER A 161 -15.84 4.30 6.43
C SER A 161 -15.15 5.59 5.96
N LEU A 162 -13.85 5.53 5.63
CA LEU A 162 -13.04 6.62 5.07
C LEU A 162 -13.25 6.82 3.56
N SER A 163 -13.78 5.82 2.83
CA SER A 163 -14.04 5.89 1.38
C SER A 163 -15.40 6.50 0.99
N GLU A 164 -16.25 6.82 1.96
CA GLU A 164 -17.66 7.23 1.76
C GLU A 164 -17.90 8.70 2.21
N GLY A 165 -17.07 9.67 1.80
CA GLY A 165 -17.19 11.07 2.25
C GLY A 165 -16.72 12.13 1.25
N SER A 166 -17.50 13.20 1.09
CA SER A 166 -17.15 14.38 0.29
C SER A 166 -16.31 15.38 1.10
N TRP A 167 -15.37 16.06 0.44
CA TRP A 167 -14.53 17.10 1.05
C TRP A 167 -15.31 18.35 1.48
N SER A 168 -16.47 18.62 0.86
CA SER A 168 -17.37 19.73 1.26
C SER A 168 -17.85 19.60 2.70
N ASP A 169 -18.13 18.37 3.14
CA ASP A 169 -18.83 18.10 4.40
C ASP A 169 -17.88 18.24 5.60
N ALA A 170 -16.57 18.23 5.36
CA ALA A 170 -15.54 18.42 6.38
C ALA A 170 -15.44 19.89 6.86
N PHE A 171 -15.89 20.86 6.07
CA PHE A 171 -15.77 22.29 6.37
C PHE A 171 -17.07 22.94 6.87
N ASP A 172 -18.22 22.27 6.71
CA ASP A 172 -19.50 22.70 7.29
C ASP A 172 -19.42 22.75 8.84
N GLY A 173 -19.27 23.98 9.35
CA GLY A 173 -19.15 24.25 10.79
C GLY A 173 -17.73 24.53 11.29
N LEU A 174 -16.78 24.93 10.44
CA LEU A 174 -15.46 25.43 10.89
C LEU A 174 -15.60 26.62 11.87
N GLY A 175 -16.40 27.63 11.52
CA GLY A 175 -16.62 28.82 12.35
C GLY A 175 -17.23 28.52 13.74
N ILE A 176 -18.22 27.63 13.80
CA ILE A 176 -18.79 27.20 15.10
C ILE A 176 -17.81 26.30 15.87
N SER A 177 -16.93 25.56 15.19
CA SER A 177 -15.89 24.75 15.82
C SER A 177 -14.77 25.59 16.44
N LEU A 178 -14.39 26.71 15.79
CA LEU A 178 -13.51 27.72 16.37
C LEU A 178 -14.13 28.37 17.60
N LEU A 179 -15.42 28.74 17.55
CA LEU A 179 -16.16 29.26 18.72
C LEU A 179 -16.14 28.26 19.90
N LEU A 180 -16.27 26.96 19.64
CA LEU A 180 -16.24 25.92 20.67
C LEU A 180 -14.87 25.68 21.31
N THR A 181 -13.77 26.24 20.77
CA THR A 181 -12.47 26.25 21.46
C THR A 181 -12.52 27.05 22.78
N ALA A 182 -13.53 27.91 22.97
CA ALA A 182 -13.81 28.55 24.24
C ALA A 182 -14.12 27.55 25.38
N ASN A 183 -14.66 26.36 25.11
CA ASN A 183 -15.02 25.39 26.15
C ASN A 183 -13.79 24.84 26.91
N PRO A 184 -12.76 24.27 26.24
CA PRO A 184 -11.47 23.99 26.88
C PRO A 184 -10.86 25.22 27.55
N SER A 185 -10.95 26.38 26.88
CA SER A 185 -10.31 27.61 27.35
C SER A 185 -10.84 28.09 28.70
N ILE A 186 -12.17 28.11 28.86
CA ILE A 186 -12.85 28.41 30.11
C ILE A 186 -12.55 27.32 31.14
N GLN A 187 -12.67 26.04 30.77
CA GLN A 187 -12.42 24.90 31.67
C GLN A 187 -11.04 24.98 32.32
N TYR A 188 -9.98 25.07 31.51
CA TYR A 188 -8.61 25.07 32.04
C TYR A 188 -8.25 26.39 32.74
N THR A 189 -8.85 27.51 32.34
CA THR A 189 -8.70 28.79 33.05
C THR A 189 -9.34 28.76 34.44
N VAL A 190 -10.54 28.21 34.57
CA VAL A 190 -11.22 28.03 35.86
C VAL A 190 -10.46 27.04 36.74
N PHE A 191 -9.98 25.92 36.17
CA PHE A 191 -9.17 24.94 36.89
C PHE A 191 -7.88 25.55 37.45
N ASP A 192 -7.09 26.25 36.62
CA ASP A 192 -5.84 26.89 37.06
C ASP A 192 -6.10 27.96 38.14
N GLN A 193 -7.18 28.75 38.03
CA GLN A 193 -7.52 29.75 39.04
C GLN A 193 -7.90 29.13 40.39
N LEU A 194 -8.78 28.12 40.38
CA LEU A 194 -9.21 27.46 41.60
C LEU A 194 -8.04 26.67 42.24
N LYS A 195 -7.19 26.03 41.42
CA LYS A 195 -5.95 25.37 41.87
C LYS A 195 -5.02 26.35 42.55
N ASN A 196 -4.76 27.50 41.92
CA ASN A 196 -3.89 28.54 42.48
C ASN A 196 -4.44 29.15 43.76
N ARG A 197 -5.77 29.28 43.90
CA ARG A 197 -6.41 29.71 45.17
C ARG A 197 -6.23 28.66 46.27
N MET A 198 -6.47 27.37 45.97
CA MET A 198 -6.30 26.28 46.95
C MET A 198 -4.83 26.09 47.38
N LEU A 199 -3.87 26.24 46.47
CA LEU A 199 -2.44 26.15 46.80
C LEU A 199 -1.97 27.35 47.62
N LYS A 200 -2.39 28.58 47.28
CA LYS A 200 -2.12 29.76 48.12
C LYS A 200 -2.70 29.64 49.54
N GLY A 201 -3.85 28.98 49.69
CA GLY A 201 -4.41 28.67 51.02
C GLY A 201 -3.59 27.69 51.86
N LYS A 202 -2.69 26.90 51.26
CA LYS A 202 -1.78 25.99 51.98
C LYS A 202 -0.41 26.61 52.30
N ILE A 203 0.02 27.60 51.52
CA ILE A 203 1.33 28.26 51.66
C ILE A 203 1.47 29.08 52.96
N GLY A 204 0.41 29.22 53.76
CA GLY A 204 0.50 29.76 55.13
C GLY A 204 1.28 28.89 56.13
N LYS A 205 1.64 27.64 55.79
CA LYS A 205 2.42 26.73 56.67
C LYS A 205 3.35 25.77 55.90
N GLN A 206 4.50 26.24 55.41
CA GLN A 206 5.84 25.59 55.50
C GLN A 206 6.88 26.33 54.63
N SER A 207 8.15 26.26 55.05
CA SER A 207 9.28 27.05 54.55
C SER A 207 9.99 26.43 53.33
N ASP A 208 10.78 27.25 52.63
CA ASP A 208 11.51 26.89 51.42
C ASP A 208 12.46 25.69 51.56
N ASP A 209 12.28 24.67 50.73
CA ASP A 209 13.39 24.02 50.02
C ASP A 209 12.95 23.39 48.68
N VAL A 210 13.88 23.29 47.72
CA VAL A 210 13.79 22.67 46.37
C VAL A 210 12.38 22.60 45.72
N LYS A 211 12.05 23.58 44.87
CA LYS A 211 10.78 23.68 44.11
C LYS A 211 10.55 22.56 43.08
N SER A 212 10.06 21.42 43.56
CA SER A 212 9.24 20.49 42.76
C SER A 212 7.84 21.10 42.54
N PRO A 213 7.16 20.83 41.41
CA PRO A 213 5.78 21.26 41.23
C PRO A 213 4.86 20.52 42.21
N GLU A 214 4.31 21.24 43.20
CA GLU A 214 3.36 20.68 44.15
C GLU A 214 2.07 20.26 43.44
N ALA A 215 1.73 18.97 43.55
CA ALA A 215 0.55 18.39 42.95
C ALA A 215 -0.63 18.39 43.93
N LEU A 216 -1.84 18.67 43.43
CA LEU A 216 -3.06 18.49 44.19
C LEU A 216 -3.26 17.00 44.57
N SER A 217 -4.04 16.75 45.63
CA SER A 217 -4.55 15.39 45.88
C SER A 217 -5.42 14.93 44.70
N ALA A 218 -5.46 13.61 44.44
CA ALA A 218 -6.20 13.04 43.31
C ALA A 218 -7.68 13.47 43.35
N PHE A 219 -8.31 13.32 44.52
CA PHE A 219 -9.70 13.71 44.73
C PHE A 219 -9.91 15.22 44.53
N SER A 220 -9.00 16.06 45.02
CA SER A 220 -9.08 17.51 44.81
C SER A 220 -8.97 17.88 43.33
N ALA A 221 -8.03 17.28 42.59
CA ALA A 221 -7.90 17.51 41.14
C ALA A 221 -9.12 17.01 40.35
N PHE A 222 -9.71 15.88 40.76
CA PHE A 222 -10.96 15.35 40.20
C PHE A 222 -12.13 16.31 40.39
N VAL A 223 -12.42 16.70 41.64
CA VAL A 223 -13.53 17.64 41.96
C VAL A 223 -13.32 18.98 41.27
N LEU A 224 -12.10 19.50 41.26
CA LEU A 224 -11.78 20.76 40.58
C LEU A 224 -11.98 20.67 39.07
N GLY A 225 -11.61 19.54 38.45
CA GLY A 225 -11.86 19.27 37.04
C GLY A 225 -13.35 19.15 36.72
N ALA A 226 -14.13 18.53 37.61
CA ALA A 226 -15.58 18.41 37.48
C ALA A 226 -16.27 19.79 37.52
N VAL A 227 -15.99 20.60 38.54
CA VAL A 227 -16.54 21.96 38.70
C VAL A 227 -16.17 22.84 37.50
N SER A 228 -14.90 22.82 37.10
CA SER A 228 -14.41 23.62 35.97
C SER A 228 -15.07 23.23 34.65
N LYS A 229 -15.34 21.92 34.44
CA LYS A 229 -16.04 21.45 33.24
C LYS A 229 -17.54 21.75 33.28
N CYS A 230 -18.18 21.69 34.45
CA CYS A 230 -19.57 22.07 34.64
C CYS A 230 -19.77 23.53 34.16
N ILE A 231 -19.03 24.47 34.74
CA ILE A 231 -19.07 25.91 34.40
C ILE A 231 -18.83 26.13 32.90
N ALA A 232 -17.75 25.56 32.36
CA ALA A 232 -17.42 25.71 30.94
C ALA A 232 -18.49 25.12 30.00
N THR A 233 -19.10 23.99 30.37
CA THR A 233 -20.15 23.35 29.57
C THR A 233 -21.42 24.18 29.59
N CYS A 234 -21.89 24.62 30.77
CA CYS A 234 -23.09 25.47 30.87
C CYS A 234 -22.96 26.76 30.05
N LEU A 235 -21.81 27.45 30.14
CA LEU A 235 -21.58 28.71 29.40
C LEU A 235 -21.48 28.53 27.88
N THR A 236 -21.08 27.36 27.38
CA THR A 236 -20.88 27.11 25.94
C THR A 236 -21.93 26.20 25.31
N TYR A 237 -22.85 25.65 26.10
CA TYR A 237 -23.87 24.70 25.63
C TYR A 237 -24.75 25.25 24.48
N PRO A 238 -25.18 26.52 24.46
CA PRO A 238 -25.93 27.07 23.33
C PRO A 238 -25.17 26.93 21.99
N ALA A 239 -23.85 27.16 21.98
CA ALA A 239 -23.02 26.98 20.79
C ALA A 239 -22.85 25.50 20.42
N ILE A 240 -22.77 24.59 21.41
CA ILE A 240 -22.72 23.14 21.18
C ILE A 240 -24.03 22.68 20.50
N ARG A 241 -25.18 23.14 21.01
CA ARG A 241 -26.52 22.86 20.46
C ARG A 241 -26.64 23.36 19.02
N CYS A 242 -26.18 24.58 18.74
CA CYS A 242 -26.16 25.13 17.38
C CYS A 242 -25.30 24.29 16.43
N LYS A 243 -24.08 23.90 16.83
CA LYS A 243 -23.21 23.02 16.02
C LYS A 243 -23.91 21.71 15.66
N VAL A 244 -24.47 21.00 16.65
CA VAL A 244 -25.11 19.70 16.44
C VAL A 244 -26.24 19.78 15.42
N MET A 245 -26.97 20.91 15.39
CA MET A 245 -28.15 21.10 14.54
C MET A 245 -27.83 21.54 13.13
N ILE A 246 -26.78 22.37 12.94
CA ILE A 246 -26.21 22.66 11.62
C ILE A 246 -25.70 21.35 10.99
N GLN A 247 -24.96 20.54 11.77
CA GLN A 247 -24.40 19.27 11.30
C GLN A 247 -25.44 18.14 11.13
N SER A 248 -26.69 18.34 11.54
CA SER A 248 -27.79 17.38 11.30
C SER A 248 -28.77 17.84 10.21
N ALA A 249 -28.59 19.02 9.63
CA ALA A 249 -29.42 19.49 8.53
C ALA A 249 -29.02 18.77 7.23
N LYS A 250 -29.84 17.82 6.78
CA LYS A 250 -29.70 17.21 5.45
C LYS A 250 -29.86 18.26 4.35
N SER A 251 -29.16 18.08 3.23
CA SER A 251 -29.21 18.96 2.05
C SER A 251 -30.43 18.73 1.17
N ASP A 252 -31.10 17.58 1.33
CA ASP A 252 -32.05 17.06 0.35
C ASP A 252 -33.46 17.03 0.96
N ASP A 253 -34.28 17.99 0.53
CA ASP A 253 -35.74 17.96 0.61
C ASP A 253 -36.23 18.35 -0.80
N GLU A 254 -36.12 17.44 -1.77
CA GLU A 254 -37.03 17.43 -2.93
C GLU A 254 -38.34 16.79 -2.44
N ASN A 255 -39.37 17.60 -2.28
CA ASN A 255 -40.74 17.13 -2.13
C ASN A 255 -41.58 17.71 -3.26
N GLU A 256 -42.56 16.91 -3.68
CA GLU A 256 -43.62 17.30 -4.60
C GLU A 256 -44.46 18.46 -4.02
N GLU A 257 -45.27 19.09 -4.88
CA GLU A 257 -46.01 20.34 -4.65
C GLU A 257 -45.18 21.64 -4.66
N GLY A 258 -45.21 22.33 -5.81
CA GLY A 258 -44.46 23.56 -6.05
C GLY A 258 -44.94 24.77 -5.22
N LYS A 259 -44.32 25.01 -4.06
CA LYS A 259 -44.25 26.34 -3.41
C LYS A 259 -42.83 26.64 -2.93
N THR A 260 -42.16 27.58 -3.60
CA THR A 260 -40.82 28.04 -3.27
C THR A 260 -40.77 28.73 -1.90
N ARG A 261 -40.03 28.15 -0.95
CA ARG A 261 -39.53 28.83 0.27
C ARG A 261 -38.00 28.87 0.25
N PRO A 262 -37.36 29.94 0.76
CA PRO A 262 -35.93 30.19 0.52
C PRO A 262 -35.01 29.26 1.32
N LYS A 263 -33.93 28.80 0.67
CA LYS A 263 -32.85 28.01 1.29
C LYS A 263 -32.02 28.88 2.26
N SER A 264 -32.04 28.57 3.56
CA SER A 264 -31.16 29.22 4.56
C SER A 264 -30.55 28.26 5.61
N ARG A 265 -30.63 26.94 5.39
CA ARG A 265 -30.43 25.89 6.42
C ARG A 265 -28.98 25.66 6.91
N LYS A 266 -27.97 26.38 6.39
CA LYS A 266 -26.54 26.18 6.73
C LYS A 266 -25.87 27.31 7.51
N THR A 267 -26.52 28.45 7.76
CA THR A 267 -25.90 29.56 8.52
C THR A 267 -26.11 29.43 10.04
N VAL A 268 -25.10 29.86 10.80
CA VAL A 268 -25.14 29.89 12.28
C VAL A 268 -26.27 30.79 12.77
N THR A 269 -26.44 31.95 12.14
CA THR A 269 -27.50 32.93 12.45
C THR A 269 -28.90 32.38 12.17
N GLY A 270 -29.12 31.73 11.02
CA GLY A 270 -30.40 31.09 10.70
C GLY A 270 -30.76 29.96 11.67
N THR A 271 -29.76 29.21 12.16
CA THR A 271 -29.97 28.18 13.18
C THR A 271 -30.35 28.78 14.53
N ILE A 272 -29.65 29.82 15.00
CA ILE A 272 -29.96 30.50 16.27
C ILE A 272 -31.39 31.06 16.25
N TYR A 273 -31.78 31.74 15.16
CA TYR A 273 -33.13 32.28 15.00
C TYR A 273 -34.20 31.17 15.06
N SER A 274 -34.02 30.07 14.34
CA SER A 274 -34.95 28.93 14.33
C SER A 274 -35.12 28.24 15.69
N ILE A 275 -34.09 28.24 16.55
CA ILE A 275 -34.20 27.71 17.92
C ILE A 275 -35.03 28.65 18.79
N TRP A 276 -34.73 29.94 18.72
CA TRP A 276 -35.41 30.97 19.49
C TRP A 276 -36.91 31.02 19.15
N ASP A 277 -37.23 31.01 17.86
CA ASP A 277 -38.60 31.06 17.33
C ASP A 277 -39.43 29.82 17.68
N LYS A 278 -38.85 28.61 17.61
CA LYS A 278 -39.60 27.35 17.78
C LYS A 278 -39.57 26.75 19.19
N GLU A 279 -38.52 27.02 19.97
CA GLU A 279 -38.28 26.37 21.26
C GLU A 279 -37.97 27.37 22.40
N GLY A 280 -37.89 28.67 22.09
CA GLY A 280 -37.59 29.72 23.05
C GLY A 280 -36.18 29.64 23.67
N LEU A 281 -35.94 30.47 24.68
CA LEU A 281 -34.65 30.55 25.39
C LEU A 281 -34.21 29.20 26.00
N LEU A 282 -35.16 28.43 26.53
CA LEU A 282 -34.88 27.12 27.15
C LEU A 282 -34.54 26.03 26.12
N GLY A 283 -34.96 26.17 24.86
CA GLY A 283 -34.59 25.27 23.75
C GLY A 283 -33.09 25.15 23.50
N PHE A 284 -32.32 26.19 23.84
CA PHE A 284 -30.85 26.16 23.77
C PHE A 284 -30.21 25.21 24.78
N PHE A 285 -30.91 24.87 25.87
CA PHE A 285 -30.40 24.01 26.96
C PHE A 285 -30.99 22.59 26.98
N LYS A 286 -31.88 22.27 26.03
CA LYS A 286 -32.46 20.94 25.86
C LYS A 286 -31.34 19.89 25.66
N GLY A 287 -31.33 18.85 26.50
CA GLY A 287 -30.31 17.79 26.49
C GLY A 287 -29.03 18.04 27.32
N LEU A 288 -28.91 19.19 28.02
CA LEU A 288 -27.71 19.55 28.79
C LEU A 288 -27.27 18.47 29.78
N GLN A 289 -28.22 17.84 30.50
CA GLN A 289 -27.93 16.79 31.50
C GLN A 289 -27.14 15.60 30.91
N ALA A 290 -27.54 15.10 29.74
CA ALA A 290 -26.85 14.02 29.03
C ALA A 290 -25.50 14.45 28.44
N GLN A 291 -25.28 15.76 28.23
CA GLN A 291 -23.97 16.29 27.90
C GLN A 291 -23.06 16.34 29.13
N MET A 292 -23.55 16.89 30.24
CA MET A 292 -22.80 17.08 31.47
C MET A 292 -22.28 15.76 32.06
N LEU A 293 -23.13 14.73 32.20
CA LEU A 293 -22.75 13.46 32.83
C LEU A 293 -21.47 12.86 32.21
N LYS A 294 -21.39 12.83 30.88
CA LYS A 294 -20.18 12.39 30.16
C LYS A 294 -19.04 13.39 30.32
N THR A 295 -19.24 14.65 29.92
CA THR A 295 -18.11 15.58 29.74
C THR A 295 -17.42 15.93 31.05
N VAL A 296 -18.20 16.08 32.13
CA VAL A 296 -17.72 16.38 33.49
C VAL A 296 -16.87 15.22 34.01
N LEU A 297 -17.37 13.97 33.91
CA LEU A 297 -16.65 12.78 34.38
C LEU A 297 -15.34 12.55 33.61
N THR A 298 -15.37 12.66 32.27
CA THR A 298 -14.15 12.56 31.44
C THR A 298 -13.13 13.63 31.78
N SER A 299 -13.56 14.86 32.06
CA SER A 299 -12.67 15.97 32.38
C SER A 299 -12.08 15.87 33.78
N ALA A 300 -12.87 15.44 34.76
CA ALA A 300 -12.44 15.19 36.12
C ALA A 300 -11.38 14.08 36.19
N LEU A 301 -11.62 12.96 35.49
CA LEU A 301 -10.69 11.84 35.40
C LEU A 301 -9.40 12.22 34.65
N LEU A 302 -9.50 12.93 33.52
CA LEU A 302 -8.34 13.43 32.76
C LEU A 302 -7.47 14.33 33.62
N LEU A 303 -8.05 15.31 34.31
CA LEU A 303 -7.31 16.27 35.13
C LEU A 303 -6.69 15.62 36.36
N MET A 304 -7.37 14.67 37.02
CA MET A 304 -6.81 13.87 38.09
C MET A 304 -5.57 13.08 37.65
N ILE A 305 -5.66 12.39 36.51
CA ILE A 305 -4.57 11.55 35.98
C ILE A 305 -3.40 12.42 35.52
N LYS A 306 -3.68 13.52 34.80
CA LYS A 306 -2.66 14.50 34.39
C LYS A 306 -1.85 14.98 35.58
N GLU A 307 -2.51 15.36 36.69
CA GLU A 307 -1.83 15.92 37.85
C GLU A 307 -0.93 14.90 38.57
N LYS A 308 -1.30 13.61 38.55
CA LYS A 308 -0.44 12.53 39.06
C LYS A 308 0.73 12.21 38.14
N ILE A 309 0.47 12.08 36.84
CA ILE A 309 1.48 11.70 35.84
C ILE A 309 2.52 12.82 35.60
N THR A 310 2.14 14.10 35.76
CA THR A 310 3.05 15.23 35.58
C THR A 310 4.32 15.11 36.43
N LYS A 311 4.21 14.65 37.69
CA LYS A 311 5.38 14.47 38.57
C LYS A 311 6.28 13.31 38.14
N THR A 312 5.71 12.16 37.76
CA THR A 312 6.49 11.00 37.32
C THR A 312 7.17 11.25 35.98
N THR A 313 6.48 11.88 35.04
CA THR A 313 7.03 12.22 33.71
C THR A 313 8.13 13.27 33.80
N TRP A 314 8.04 14.22 34.74
CA TRP A 314 9.11 15.17 35.03
C TRP A 314 10.42 14.47 35.42
N VAL A 315 10.34 13.54 36.38
CA VAL A 315 11.51 12.76 36.86
C VAL A 315 12.09 11.90 35.73
N LEU A 316 11.24 11.20 34.99
CA LEU A 316 11.64 10.36 33.86
C LEU A 316 12.36 11.17 32.77
N MET A 317 11.86 12.37 32.44
CA MET A 317 12.49 13.25 31.45
C MET A 317 13.82 13.85 31.92
N ILE A 318 14.04 14.05 33.23
CA ILE A 318 15.35 14.42 33.78
C ILE A 318 16.33 13.26 33.66
N ALA A 319 15.91 12.03 33.96
CA ALA A 319 16.73 10.83 33.80
C ALA A 319 17.13 10.60 32.33
N LEU A 320 16.18 10.68 31.40
CA LEU A 320 16.42 10.62 29.95
C LEU A 320 17.40 11.69 29.47
N ARG A 321 17.30 12.93 29.96
CA ARG A 321 18.25 14.00 29.63
C ARG A 321 19.67 13.68 30.12
N LYS A 322 19.82 13.15 31.34
CA LYS A 322 21.14 12.73 31.86
C LYS A 322 21.72 11.58 31.02
N PHE A 323 20.92 10.59 30.66
CA PHE A 323 21.33 9.48 29.80
C PHE A 323 21.79 9.96 28.41
N MET A 324 21.02 10.81 27.75
CA MET A 324 21.36 11.38 26.43
C MET A 324 22.60 12.29 26.44
N LEU A 325 22.98 12.86 27.59
CA LEU A 325 24.19 13.67 27.75
C LEU A 325 25.43 12.84 28.15
N LEU A 326 25.25 11.59 28.60
CA LEU A 326 26.32 10.66 28.97
C LEU A 326 26.71 9.69 27.84
N ALA A 327 25.94 9.67 26.74
CA ALA A 327 26.29 8.90 25.55
C ALA A 327 27.45 9.58 24.79
N PRO A 328 28.60 8.91 24.58
CA PRO A 328 29.70 9.49 23.81
C PRO A 328 29.30 9.67 22.34
N ARG A 329 29.54 10.87 21.79
CA ARG A 329 29.36 11.16 20.36
C ARG A 329 30.36 10.36 19.53
N MET A 330 29.91 9.29 18.88
CA MET A 330 30.68 8.65 17.80
C MET A 330 30.75 9.60 16.60
N VAL A 331 31.94 10.15 16.35
CA VAL A 331 32.31 10.73 15.06
C VAL A 331 32.94 9.62 14.22
N VAL A 332 32.34 9.27 13.10
CA VAL A 332 32.89 8.29 12.16
C VAL A 332 33.87 9.00 11.23
N ALA A 333 35.17 8.78 11.45
CA ALA A 333 36.22 9.22 10.52
C ALA A 333 36.45 8.15 9.43
N ALA A 334 36.63 8.60 8.19
CA ALA A 334 36.78 7.71 7.04
C ALA A 334 38.22 7.18 6.90
N THR A 335 38.54 6.09 7.60
CA THR A 335 39.55 5.08 7.19
C THR A 335 39.40 3.84 8.08
N GLY A 336 38.91 2.74 7.51
CA GLY A 336 38.60 1.52 8.27
C GLY A 336 39.83 0.68 8.62
N ARG A 337 40.49 0.96 9.75
CA ARG A 337 41.32 -0.02 10.50
C ARG A 337 41.20 0.23 12.00
N MET A 338 40.84 -0.79 12.78
CA MET A 338 40.97 -0.77 14.24
C MET A 338 42.29 -1.43 14.65
N ALA A 339 43.07 -0.72 15.47
CA ALA A 339 44.16 -1.29 16.26
C ALA A 339 44.16 -0.61 17.64
N PRO A 340 44.39 -1.33 18.75
CA PRO A 340 44.42 -0.72 20.07
C PRO A 340 45.80 -0.09 20.32
N SER A 341 45.84 1.22 20.57
CA SER A 341 47.03 1.89 21.10
C SER A 341 47.07 1.77 22.62
N ALA A 342 48.16 1.21 23.14
CA ALA A 342 48.45 1.17 24.57
C ALA A 342 49.54 2.19 24.93
N THR A 343 49.21 3.17 25.76
CA THR A 343 50.11 3.98 26.60
C THR A 343 49.22 4.72 27.62
N GLY A 344 49.43 4.72 28.94
CA GLY A 344 50.53 4.17 29.74
C GLY A 344 51.13 5.26 30.65
N ASN A 345 51.13 5.02 31.97
CA ASN A 345 51.62 5.84 33.11
C ASN A 345 50.56 6.74 33.78
N HIS A 346 50.30 6.69 35.09
CA HIS A 346 51.19 6.44 36.24
C HIS A 346 50.50 5.73 37.42
N ASN A 347 51.24 4.83 38.07
CA ASN A 347 51.17 4.51 39.51
C ASN A 347 52.24 5.37 40.24
N PRO A 348 52.23 5.61 41.59
CA PRO A 348 52.00 4.56 42.60
C PRO A 348 51.40 4.96 43.99
N VAL A 349 51.00 3.94 44.81
CA VAL A 349 51.18 3.85 46.31
C VAL A 349 50.39 4.86 47.21
N ARG A 350 49.81 4.55 48.40
CA ARG A 350 49.78 3.38 49.32
C ARG A 350 48.47 3.33 50.17
N PHE A 351 48.27 2.17 50.81
CA PHE A 351 47.27 1.77 51.82
C PHE A 351 46.84 2.75 52.94
N SER A 352 45.53 2.76 53.26
CA SER A 352 44.92 2.36 54.55
C SER A 352 43.37 2.40 54.43
N GLY A 353 42.52 1.65 55.15
CA GLY A 353 42.75 0.54 56.08
C GLY A 353 41.77 0.52 57.29
N ARG A 354 40.56 -0.06 57.17
CA ARG A 354 39.81 -0.71 58.28
C ARG A 354 38.52 -1.43 57.85
N ASN A 355 38.17 -2.49 58.58
CA ASN A 355 37.16 -3.52 58.24
C ASN A 355 35.76 -3.25 58.83
N GLY A 356 34.71 -3.91 58.28
CA GLY A 356 33.39 -3.94 58.96
C GLY A 356 32.22 -4.71 58.33
N LYS A 357 32.26 -6.05 58.38
CA LYS A 357 31.10 -7.00 58.50
C LYS A 357 30.21 -7.39 57.27
N SER A 358 30.08 -8.73 57.16
CA SER A 358 28.90 -9.53 56.79
C SER A 358 28.40 -9.62 55.33
N ALA A 359 28.80 -10.71 54.66
CA ALA A 359 27.99 -11.41 53.66
C ALA A 359 28.30 -12.93 53.69
N VAL A 360 27.34 -13.73 54.20
CA VAL A 360 27.33 -15.19 54.45
C VAL A 360 25.83 -15.55 54.44
N ASN A 361 25.24 -16.54 53.76
CA ASN A 361 25.69 -17.88 53.32
C ASN A 361 24.85 -18.40 52.10
N PHE A 362 25.47 -19.19 51.22
CA PHE A 362 25.02 -20.46 50.57
C PHE A 362 23.70 -20.54 49.74
N GLY A 363 23.58 -21.45 48.76
CA GLY A 363 24.39 -22.67 48.52
C GLY A 363 24.68 -23.10 47.07
N HIS A 364 25.53 -24.13 46.97
CA HIS A 364 26.10 -24.79 45.79
C HIS A 364 25.14 -25.82 45.12
N GLY A 365 25.46 -26.51 44.01
CA GLY A 365 26.72 -26.61 43.22
C GLY A 365 26.44 -27.23 41.84
N GLU A 366 27.37 -27.81 41.07
CA GLU A 366 28.81 -28.12 41.27
C GLU A 366 29.55 -28.13 39.90
N LEU A 367 30.89 -28.18 39.95
CA LEU A 367 31.89 -28.82 39.05
C LEU A 367 31.52 -29.27 37.61
N MET A 368 32.44 -29.36 36.64
CA MET A 368 33.80 -28.83 36.40
C MET A 368 34.10 -29.12 34.91
N GLY A 369 34.97 -28.35 34.26
CA GLY A 369 35.43 -28.66 32.90
C GLY A 369 36.85 -29.22 32.88
N GLU A 370 37.04 -30.41 32.30
CA GLU A 370 38.36 -30.85 31.82
C GLU A 370 38.39 -31.03 30.29
N LYS A 371 39.58 -30.83 29.73
CA LYS A 371 39.85 -30.86 28.29
C LYS A 371 39.90 -32.30 27.77
N LEU A 372 39.27 -32.58 26.63
CA LEU A 372 39.69 -33.69 25.77
C LEU A 372 39.84 -33.26 24.31
N LYS A 373 40.86 -33.85 23.68
CA LYS A 373 41.29 -33.58 22.30
C LYS A 373 40.42 -34.36 21.31
N PHE A 374 40.14 -33.78 20.15
CA PHE A 374 39.60 -34.52 19.03
C PHE A 374 40.66 -35.46 18.42
N SER A 375 40.31 -36.73 18.29
CA SER A 375 40.90 -37.67 17.34
C SER A 375 39.74 -38.40 16.62
N PRO A 376 39.88 -38.74 15.32
CA PRO A 376 38.76 -39.24 14.53
C PRO A 376 38.58 -40.75 14.74
N PHE A 377 37.33 -41.20 14.89
CA PHE A 377 37.01 -42.63 14.85
C PHE A 377 36.39 -43.04 13.51
N VAL A 378 36.81 -44.21 13.03
CA VAL A 378 36.54 -44.76 11.71
C VAL A 378 35.24 -45.54 11.70
N GLN A 379 34.44 -45.43 10.64
CA GLN A 379 33.40 -46.41 10.32
C GLN A 379 33.79 -47.21 9.06
N ARG A 380 33.81 -48.54 9.22
CA ARG A 380 34.26 -49.53 8.21
C ARG A 380 33.31 -49.61 7.01
N SER A 381 33.89 -49.67 5.81
CA SER A 381 33.37 -50.47 4.69
C SER A 381 34.46 -51.42 4.19
N LYS A 382 34.09 -52.56 3.60
CA LYS A 382 35.00 -53.69 3.29
C LYS A 382 35.44 -53.69 1.81
N ASN A 383 36.71 -54.06 1.58
CA ASN A 383 37.31 -54.81 0.45
C ASN A 383 36.53 -54.84 -0.89
N ARG A 384 37.08 -54.46 -2.05
CA ARG A 384 38.31 -54.96 -2.76
C ARG A 384 38.61 -53.98 -3.93
N ALA A 385 39.74 -53.98 -4.66
CA ALA A 385 40.97 -54.79 -4.67
C ALA A 385 42.21 -53.91 -4.99
N ILE A 386 43.12 -54.34 -5.87
CA ILE A 386 44.40 -53.70 -6.26
C ILE A 386 44.63 -53.90 -7.78
N LEU A 387 45.25 -52.93 -8.49
CA LEU A 387 46.39 -53.07 -9.43
C LEU A 387 46.74 -51.70 -10.07
N THR A 388 47.83 -51.05 -9.65
CA THR A 388 49.13 -50.85 -10.36
C THR A 388 49.24 -49.69 -11.39
N THR A 389 50.06 -48.70 -10.97
CA THR A 389 50.96 -47.74 -11.67
C THR A 389 51.57 -48.13 -13.03
N PRO A 390 52.31 -47.25 -13.76
CA PRO A 390 52.70 -45.83 -13.50
C PRO A 390 52.54 -44.83 -14.68
N GLN A 391 52.70 -43.52 -14.46
CA GLN A 391 53.73 -42.72 -15.17
C GLN A 391 53.92 -41.27 -14.63
N VAL A 392 55.14 -41.03 -14.14
CA VAL A 392 56.04 -39.88 -14.36
C VAL A 392 55.45 -38.46 -14.56
N ARG A 393 55.83 -37.57 -13.63
CA ARG A 393 55.81 -36.10 -13.75
C ARG A 393 56.46 -35.60 -15.06
N ASN A 394 55.92 -34.52 -15.63
CA ASN A 394 56.70 -33.28 -15.62
C ASN A 394 55.85 -32.01 -15.61
N SER A 395 56.43 -30.97 -15.02
CA SER A 395 55.84 -29.67 -14.75
C SER A 395 55.76 -28.78 -15.99
N LEU A 396 54.66 -28.02 -16.10
CA LEU A 396 54.71 -26.64 -16.60
C LEU A 396 53.84 -25.76 -15.71
N THR A 397 54.49 -24.89 -14.94
CA THR A 397 53.84 -23.82 -14.18
C THR A 397 53.48 -22.67 -15.13
N ALA A 398 52.19 -22.39 -15.31
CA ALA A 398 51.71 -21.22 -16.03
C ALA A 398 50.57 -20.52 -15.25
N ASP A 399 50.83 -19.27 -14.87
CA ASP A 399 49.89 -18.14 -14.78
C ASP A 399 48.57 -18.24 -13.99
N PHE A 400 48.60 -18.81 -12.79
CA PHE A 400 47.51 -18.66 -11.80
C PHE A 400 47.17 -17.18 -11.46
N SER A 401 48.11 -16.24 -11.63
CA SER A 401 47.89 -14.81 -11.42
C SER A 401 47.08 -14.15 -12.55
N GLY A 402 47.18 -14.67 -13.78
CA GLY A 402 46.43 -14.20 -14.95
C GLY A 402 44.95 -14.54 -14.83
N GLU A 403 44.63 -15.82 -14.60
CA GLU A 403 43.23 -16.27 -14.44
C GLU A 403 42.51 -15.55 -13.31
N THR A 404 43.19 -15.32 -12.18
CA THR A 404 42.56 -14.68 -11.01
C THR A 404 42.25 -13.20 -11.28
N LYS A 405 43.10 -12.50 -12.06
CA LYS A 405 42.79 -11.14 -12.54
C LYS A 405 41.68 -11.13 -13.59
N LEU A 406 41.66 -12.08 -14.53
CA LEU A 406 40.59 -12.20 -15.54
C LEU A 406 39.24 -12.45 -14.86
N LYS A 407 39.15 -13.44 -13.97
CA LYS A 407 37.93 -13.76 -13.20
C LYS A 407 37.44 -12.57 -12.37
N ASN A 408 38.33 -11.77 -11.79
CA ASN A 408 37.94 -10.56 -11.07
C ASN A 408 37.43 -9.45 -12.01
N LEU A 409 38.08 -9.21 -13.16
CA LEU A 409 37.63 -8.24 -14.17
C LEU A 409 36.29 -8.64 -14.82
N ASP A 410 36.06 -9.93 -15.03
CA ASP A 410 34.81 -10.44 -15.58
C ASP A 410 33.68 -10.52 -14.53
N MET A 411 34.02 -10.70 -13.24
CA MET A 411 33.09 -10.47 -12.13
C MET A 411 32.70 -8.98 -12.00
N GLU A 412 33.65 -8.06 -12.15
CA GLU A 412 33.40 -6.62 -12.07
C GLU A 412 32.48 -6.15 -13.20
N LYS A 413 32.63 -6.69 -14.42
CA LYS A 413 31.69 -6.49 -15.55
C LYS A 413 30.28 -7.05 -15.31
N ARG A 414 30.12 -8.04 -14.42
CA ARG A 414 28.86 -8.78 -14.16
C ARG A 414 28.13 -8.35 -12.88
N ASP A 415 28.44 -7.20 -12.28
CA ASP A 415 27.68 -6.73 -11.11
C ASP A 415 26.24 -6.29 -11.51
N PRO A 416 25.17 -6.99 -11.05
CA PRO A 416 23.79 -6.59 -11.35
C PRO A 416 23.33 -5.39 -10.50
N ARG A 417 24.10 -4.99 -9.46
CA ARG A 417 23.73 -3.88 -8.57
C ARG A 417 23.91 -2.52 -9.24
N THR A 418 24.69 -2.45 -10.32
CA THR A 418 24.86 -1.25 -11.16
C THR A 418 23.79 -1.14 -12.26
N ALA A 419 22.92 -2.14 -12.41
CA ALA A 419 21.74 -2.07 -13.26
C ALA A 419 20.47 -1.71 -12.45
N VAL A 420 19.49 -1.12 -13.14
CA VAL A 420 18.12 -0.92 -12.63
C VAL A 420 17.12 -1.21 -13.73
N ALA A 421 16.00 -1.85 -13.39
CA ALA A 421 14.91 -2.06 -14.33
C ALA A 421 13.75 -1.08 -14.10
N ILE A 422 13.15 -0.60 -15.18
CA ILE A 422 11.88 0.11 -15.20
C ILE A 422 10.91 -0.72 -16.03
N ILE A 423 9.89 -1.27 -15.36
CA ILE A 423 8.78 -1.94 -16.03
C ILE A 423 7.70 -0.90 -16.32
N LEU A 424 7.46 -0.66 -17.60
CA LEU A 424 6.39 0.18 -18.11
C LEU A 424 5.09 -0.64 -18.11
N GLY A 425 4.24 -0.37 -17.12
CA GLY A 425 2.97 -1.06 -16.94
C GLY A 425 1.88 -0.71 -17.96
N GLY A 426 2.22 0.03 -19.02
CA GLY A 426 1.29 0.50 -20.04
C GLY A 426 0.29 1.56 -19.55
N GLY A 427 -0.38 2.19 -20.52
CA GLY A 427 -1.41 3.20 -20.27
C GLY A 427 -2.80 2.63 -19.98
N ALA A 428 -3.83 3.25 -20.55
CA ALA A 428 -5.24 2.86 -20.33
C ALA A 428 -5.57 1.40 -20.72
N GLY A 429 -4.68 0.72 -21.45
CA GLY A 429 -4.80 -0.72 -21.71
C GLY A 429 -5.97 -1.07 -22.65
N THR A 430 -6.29 -0.18 -23.58
CA THR A 430 -7.45 -0.27 -24.49
C THR A 430 -7.45 -1.51 -25.37
N ARG A 431 -6.28 -1.95 -25.89
CA ARG A 431 -6.14 -3.19 -26.68
C ARG A 431 -6.50 -4.49 -25.91
N LEU A 432 -6.42 -4.48 -24.57
CA LEU A 432 -6.89 -5.57 -23.68
C LEU A 432 -8.23 -5.26 -23.03
N PHE A 433 -8.98 -4.27 -23.50
CA PHE A 433 -10.33 -4.05 -23.02
C PHE A 433 -11.25 -5.18 -23.53
N PRO A 434 -12.08 -5.81 -22.67
CA PRO A 434 -12.50 -5.33 -21.35
C PRO A 434 -11.72 -5.87 -20.13
N LEU A 435 -10.71 -6.72 -20.30
CA LEU A 435 -9.92 -7.27 -19.18
C LEU A 435 -9.22 -6.19 -18.34
N THR A 436 -9.01 -4.99 -18.89
CA THR A 436 -8.45 -3.81 -18.22
C THR A 436 -9.49 -2.87 -17.59
N LYS A 437 -10.80 -3.10 -17.81
CA LYS A 437 -11.92 -2.20 -17.39
C LYS A 437 -11.91 -1.82 -15.90
N ARG A 438 -11.38 -2.68 -15.02
CA ARG A 438 -11.25 -2.44 -13.56
C ARG A 438 -9.88 -2.85 -12.98
N ARG A 439 -8.82 -2.92 -13.79
CA ARG A 439 -7.46 -3.29 -13.33
C ARG A 439 -6.37 -2.72 -14.25
N ALA A 440 -5.20 -2.44 -13.69
CA ALA A 440 -4.00 -2.15 -14.49
C ALA A 440 -3.69 -3.28 -15.49
N LYS A 441 -3.17 -2.97 -16.68
CA LYS A 441 -2.73 -3.98 -17.67
C LYS A 441 -1.81 -5.07 -17.04
N PRO A 442 -0.79 -4.73 -16.23
CA PRO A 442 0.11 -5.73 -15.65
C PRO A 442 -0.55 -6.63 -14.59
N ALA A 443 -1.75 -6.27 -14.13
CA ALA A 443 -2.53 -7.04 -13.17
C ALA A 443 -3.54 -8.00 -13.83
N VAL A 444 -3.60 -8.07 -15.16
CA VAL A 444 -4.37 -9.09 -15.89
C VAL A 444 -3.78 -10.47 -15.57
N PRO A 445 -4.60 -11.46 -15.14
CA PRO A 445 -4.15 -12.83 -14.90
C PRO A 445 -3.74 -13.54 -16.19
N ILE A 446 -2.77 -14.46 -16.12
CA ILE A 446 -2.32 -15.32 -17.24
C ILE A 446 -1.90 -16.70 -16.71
N GLY A 447 -1.94 -17.74 -17.56
CA GLY A 447 -1.45 -19.09 -17.22
C GLY A 447 -2.13 -19.68 -15.99
N GLY A 448 -3.41 -19.35 -15.78
CA GLY A 448 -4.27 -19.77 -14.67
C GLY A 448 -3.92 -19.23 -13.27
N ALA A 449 -2.63 -19.03 -12.95
CA ALA A 449 -2.14 -18.63 -11.64
C ALA A 449 -1.33 -17.33 -11.60
N TYR A 450 -0.77 -16.90 -12.73
CA TYR A 450 0.16 -15.78 -12.83
C TYR A 450 -0.56 -14.46 -13.19
N ARG A 451 0.21 -13.39 -13.33
CA ARG A 451 -0.21 -12.10 -13.92
C ARG A 451 0.85 -11.60 -14.88
N LEU A 452 0.50 -10.72 -15.81
CA LEU A 452 1.45 -10.20 -16.81
C LEU A 452 2.74 -9.63 -16.18
N ILE A 453 2.61 -8.91 -15.06
CA ILE A 453 3.77 -8.35 -14.31
C ILE A 453 4.76 -9.41 -13.80
N ASP A 454 4.32 -10.66 -13.61
CA ASP A 454 5.15 -11.72 -13.05
C ASP A 454 6.28 -12.11 -14.01
N VAL A 455 6.09 -11.94 -15.32
CA VAL A 455 7.08 -12.27 -16.35
C VAL A 455 8.33 -11.36 -16.26
N PRO A 456 8.25 -10.03 -16.48
CA PRO A 456 9.42 -9.16 -16.35
C PRO A 456 9.98 -9.10 -14.92
N MET A 457 9.13 -9.21 -13.88
CA MET A 457 9.62 -9.29 -12.50
C MET A 457 10.49 -10.53 -12.25
N SER A 458 10.09 -11.68 -12.79
CA SER A 458 10.85 -12.93 -12.62
C SER A 458 12.13 -12.93 -13.45
N ASN A 459 12.09 -12.40 -14.67
CA ASN A 459 13.29 -12.21 -15.48
C ASN A 459 14.30 -11.28 -14.77
N CYS A 460 13.85 -10.17 -14.16
CA CYS A 460 14.71 -9.31 -13.32
C CYS A 460 15.37 -10.08 -12.16
N ILE A 461 14.58 -10.83 -11.38
CA ILE A 461 15.06 -11.58 -10.21
C ILE A 461 16.04 -12.68 -10.63
N ASN A 462 15.72 -13.45 -11.68
CA ASN A 462 16.58 -14.51 -12.21
C ASN A 462 17.88 -13.96 -12.83
N SER A 463 17.89 -12.68 -13.25
CA SER A 463 19.07 -11.94 -13.71
C SER A 463 19.83 -11.20 -12.58
N GLY A 464 19.39 -11.35 -11.32
CA GLY A 464 19.97 -10.67 -10.15
C GLY A 464 19.64 -9.17 -10.00
N ILE A 465 18.78 -8.61 -10.87
CA ILE A 465 18.42 -7.19 -10.90
C ILE A 465 17.31 -6.92 -9.89
N ASN A 466 17.70 -6.60 -8.65
CA ASN A 466 16.77 -6.40 -7.52
C ASN A 466 16.21 -4.98 -7.37
N LYS A 467 16.67 -4.02 -8.17
CA LYS A 467 16.14 -2.64 -8.23
C LYS A 467 15.16 -2.56 -9.40
N VAL A 468 13.86 -2.52 -9.12
CA VAL A 468 12.81 -2.58 -10.16
C VAL A 468 11.72 -1.55 -9.89
N TYR A 469 11.64 -0.53 -10.74
CA TYR A 469 10.57 0.45 -10.72
C TYR A 469 9.43 0.00 -11.61
N ILE A 470 8.19 0.14 -11.15
CA ILE A 470 6.99 -0.22 -11.93
C ILE A 470 6.15 1.04 -12.10
N LEU A 471 6.12 1.55 -13.32
CA LEU A 471 5.38 2.77 -13.66
C LEU A 471 4.03 2.36 -14.24
N THR A 472 2.93 2.63 -13.54
CA THR A 472 1.59 2.24 -13.99
C THR A 472 0.60 3.40 -13.90
N GLN A 473 -0.22 3.55 -14.93
CA GLN A 473 -1.12 4.69 -15.06
C GLN A 473 -2.42 4.45 -14.26
N PHE A 474 -3.13 3.33 -14.49
CA PHE A 474 -4.51 3.16 -14.02
C PHE A 474 -4.74 1.94 -13.10
N ASN A 475 -5.75 2.02 -12.22
CA ASN A 475 -6.35 0.88 -11.51
C ASN A 475 -5.35 -0.03 -10.75
N SER A 476 -4.45 0.58 -9.99
CA SER A 476 -3.27 -0.06 -9.37
C SER A 476 -3.54 -0.91 -8.12
N ALA A 477 -4.68 -0.78 -7.43
CA ALA A 477 -4.90 -1.43 -6.13
C ALA A 477 -4.72 -2.97 -6.15
N SER A 478 -5.17 -3.63 -7.23
CA SER A 478 -4.94 -5.07 -7.43
C SER A 478 -3.47 -5.40 -7.70
N LEU A 479 -2.75 -4.53 -8.43
CA LEU A 479 -1.34 -4.69 -8.76
C LEU A 479 -0.48 -4.55 -7.50
N ASN A 480 -0.64 -3.44 -6.76
CA ASN A 480 0.11 -3.15 -5.54
C ASN A 480 -0.06 -4.25 -4.49
N ARG A 481 -1.28 -4.78 -4.30
CA ARG A 481 -1.53 -5.91 -3.40
C ARG A 481 -0.80 -7.19 -3.82
N HIS A 482 -0.68 -7.44 -5.12
CA HIS A 482 0.01 -8.61 -5.65
C HIS A 482 1.52 -8.45 -5.51
N LEU A 483 2.07 -7.29 -5.89
CA LEU A 483 3.49 -6.96 -5.71
C LEU A 483 3.93 -7.06 -4.24
N ALA A 484 3.17 -6.44 -3.33
CA ALA A 484 3.44 -6.49 -1.89
C ALA A 484 3.33 -7.90 -1.27
N ARG A 485 2.64 -8.84 -1.93
CA ARG A 485 2.53 -10.24 -1.48
C ARG A 485 3.54 -11.19 -2.17
N ALA A 486 3.94 -10.90 -3.40
CA ALA A 486 4.82 -11.74 -4.21
C ALA A 486 6.31 -11.36 -4.06
N TYR A 487 6.61 -10.06 -4.03
CA TYR A 487 7.97 -9.55 -4.24
C TYR A 487 8.51 -8.69 -3.09
N ASN A 488 7.75 -8.47 -2.01
CA ASN A 488 8.21 -7.70 -0.85
C ASN A 488 9.43 -8.33 -0.13
N SER A 489 9.68 -9.63 -0.33
CA SER A 489 10.90 -10.32 0.14
C SER A 489 12.14 -10.07 -0.72
N VAL A 490 12.01 -9.47 -1.91
CA VAL A 490 13.12 -9.10 -2.81
C VAL A 490 13.83 -7.82 -2.31
N GLY A 491 13.32 -7.21 -1.25
CA GLY A 491 13.91 -6.05 -0.57
C GLY A 491 13.34 -4.71 -1.04
N SER A 492 13.90 -3.62 -0.53
CA SER A 492 13.40 -2.24 -0.67
C SER A 492 13.48 -1.65 -2.09
N GLY A 493 13.72 -2.47 -3.11
CA GLY A 493 13.97 -2.05 -4.49
C GLY A 493 12.76 -2.05 -5.41
N VAL A 494 11.58 -2.52 -4.97
CA VAL A 494 10.35 -2.52 -5.77
C VAL A 494 9.47 -1.32 -5.41
N LEU A 495 9.39 -0.34 -6.31
CA LEU A 495 8.57 0.87 -6.14
C LEU A 495 7.57 1.00 -7.28
N ALA A 496 6.28 0.89 -6.95
CA ALA A 496 5.17 1.04 -7.88
C ALA A 496 4.60 2.47 -7.79
N ALA A 497 4.82 3.28 -8.84
CA ALA A 497 4.26 4.61 -8.95
C ALA A 497 2.86 4.55 -9.58
N THR A 498 1.89 5.29 -9.02
CA THR A 498 0.49 5.21 -9.41
C THR A 498 -0.16 6.60 -9.43
N GLN A 499 -0.94 6.91 -10.47
CA GLN A 499 -1.57 8.23 -10.64
C GLN A 499 -2.53 8.62 -9.51
N THR A 500 -2.64 9.94 -9.27
CA THR A 500 -3.70 10.57 -8.51
C THR A 500 -5.05 10.44 -9.24
N PRO A 501 -6.18 10.13 -8.58
CA PRO A 501 -7.49 10.11 -9.24
C PRO A 501 -7.94 11.48 -9.78
N GLY A 502 -8.62 11.50 -10.93
CA GLY A 502 -9.22 12.70 -11.53
C GLY A 502 -8.82 12.92 -13.00
N GLU A 503 -9.28 14.01 -13.62
CA GLU A 503 -8.89 14.35 -15.01
C GLU A 503 -7.41 14.74 -15.12
N ALA A 504 -6.88 15.47 -14.13
CA ALA A 504 -5.44 15.70 -14.00
C ALA A 504 -4.64 14.39 -13.87
N GLY A 505 -5.26 13.34 -13.30
CA GLY A 505 -4.73 11.98 -13.28
C GLY A 505 -4.70 11.32 -14.65
N LYS A 506 -5.82 11.37 -15.39
CA LYS A 506 -5.90 10.78 -16.74
C LYS A 506 -4.84 11.34 -17.70
N ASN A 507 -4.53 12.64 -17.59
CA ASN A 507 -3.53 13.32 -18.39
C ASN A 507 -2.10 13.26 -17.79
N TRP A 508 -1.91 12.56 -16.67
CA TRP A 508 -0.64 12.55 -15.92
C TRP A 508 0.47 11.80 -16.65
N PHE A 509 0.17 10.86 -17.54
CA PHE A 509 1.20 10.17 -18.33
C PHE A 509 0.78 10.11 -19.80
N GLN A 510 1.49 10.84 -20.67
CA GLN A 510 1.18 10.94 -22.10
C GLN A 510 1.76 9.78 -22.93
N GLY A 511 2.83 9.13 -22.45
CA GLY A 511 3.45 8.00 -23.14
C GLY A 511 4.54 7.30 -22.32
N THR A 512 5.30 6.41 -22.97
CA THR A 512 6.33 5.59 -22.33
C THR A 512 7.56 6.38 -21.85
N ALA A 513 8.04 7.34 -22.66
CA ALA A 513 9.18 8.20 -22.31
C ALA A 513 8.78 9.29 -21.30
N ASP A 514 7.58 9.85 -21.42
CA ASP A 514 7.02 10.78 -20.43
C ASP A 514 6.92 10.15 -19.03
N ALA A 515 6.50 8.89 -18.96
CA ALA A 515 6.46 8.16 -17.69
C ALA A 515 7.84 8.05 -17.01
N VAL A 516 8.90 7.77 -17.75
CA VAL A 516 10.27 7.74 -17.19
C VAL A 516 10.77 9.14 -16.86
N ARG A 517 10.49 10.13 -17.72
CA ARG A 517 10.87 11.54 -17.56
C ARG A 517 10.34 12.14 -16.25
N GLN A 518 9.10 11.85 -15.87
CA GLN A 518 8.53 12.34 -14.61
C GLN A 518 9.17 11.72 -13.36
N PHE A 519 9.71 10.51 -13.49
CA PHE A 519 10.33 9.75 -12.39
C PHE A 519 11.87 9.79 -12.44
N HIS A 520 12.47 10.70 -13.22
CA HIS A 520 13.93 10.81 -13.36
C HIS A 520 14.67 11.06 -12.04
N TRP A 521 14.02 11.72 -11.07
CA TRP A 521 14.55 11.99 -9.73
C TRP A 521 14.88 10.71 -8.95
N LEU A 522 14.30 9.56 -9.29
CA LEU A 522 14.67 8.26 -8.74
C LEU A 522 16.13 7.87 -9.04
N PHE A 523 16.69 8.37 -10.15
CA PHE A 523 18.07 8.14 -10.55
C PHE A 523 19.06 9.13 -9.90
N GLU A 524 18.55 10.18 -9.26
CA GLU A 524 19.30 11.21 -8.53
C GLU A 524 19.45 10.89 -7.02
N ASP A 525 18.65 9.96 -6.50
CA ASP A 525 18.76 9.46 -5.11
C ASP A 525 20.22 9.02 -4.80
N PRO A 526 20.80 9.38 -3.64
CA PRO A 526 22.12 8.91 -3.22
C PRO A 526 22.31 7.38 -3.30
N ARG A 527 21.26 6.58 -3.12
CA ARG A 527 21.23 5.11 -3.25
C ARG A 527 21.30 4.63 -4.71
N SER A 528 20.98 5.51 -5.65
CA SER A 528 21.00 5.32 -7.11
C SER A 528 22.29 5.82 -7.76
N LYS A 529 23.29 6.29 -6.99
CA LYS A 529 24.57 6.79 -7.52
C LYS A 529 25.39 5.73 -8.27
N HIS A 530 25.39 4.49 -7.80
CA HIS A 530 26.11 3.38 -8.42
C HIS A 530 25.37 2.73 -9.60
N ILE A 531 24.29 3.34 -10.10
CA ILE A 531 23.58 2.83 -11.28
C ILE A 531 24.27 3.39 -12.51
N GLU A 532 24.65 2.51 -13.42
CA GLU A 532 25.30 2.79 -14.71
C GLU A 532 24.32 2.54 -15.86
N ASP A 533 23.55 1.45 -15.79
CA ASP A 533 22.64 1.01 -16.84
C ASP A 533 21.18 1.01 -16.38
N VAL A 534 20.29 1.45 -17.26
CA VAL A 534 18.84 1.50 -17.05
C VAL A 534 18.15 0.62 -18.10
N LEU A 535 17.49 -0.44 -17.64
CA LEU A 535 16.67 -1.30 -18.48
C LEU A 535 15.26 -0.76 -18.53
N ILE A 536 14.70 -0.67 -19.73
CA ILE A 536 13.30 -0.32 -19.98
C ILE A 536 12.61 -1.59 -20.49
N LEU A 537 11.60 -2.07 -19.76
CA LEU A 537 10.91 -3.32 -20.01
C LEU A 537 9.41 -3.08 -20.20
N SER A 538 8.79 -3.77 -21.16
CA SER A 538 7.32 -3.80 -21.25
C SER A 538 6.69 -4.75 -20.22
N GLY A 539 5.51 -4.38 -19.71
CA GLY A 539 4.79 -5.10 -18.65
C GLY A 539 3.78 -6.16 -19.13
N ASP A 540 3.83 -6.53 -20.41
CA ASP A 540 2.74 -7.20 -21.15
C ASP A 540 3.22 -8.12 -22.29
N HIS A 541 4.49 -8.56 -22.28
CA HIS A 541 5.02 -9.55 -23.21
C HIS A 541 5.27 -10.89 -22.49
N LEU A 542 5.08 -12.02 -23.16
CA LEU A 542 5.35 -13.36 -22.63
C LEU A 542 6.68 -13.89 -23.19
N TYR A 543 7.71 -14.01 -22.35
CA TYR A 543 9.06 -14.47 -22.73
C TYR A 543 9.91 -14.76 -21.48
N ARG A 544 11.00 -15.54 -21.64
CA ARG A 544 12.04 -15.73 -20.62
C ARG A 544 13.36 -15.16 -21.14
N MET A 545 14.04 -14.32 -20.37
CA MET A 545 15.29 -13.68 -20.80
C MET A 545 16.22 -13.46 -19.62
N ASP A 546 17.52 -13.67 -19.86
CA ASP A 546 18.57 -13.21 -18.95
C ASP A 546 18.97 -11.79 -19.31
N TYR A 547 18.54 -10.83 -18.49
CA TYR A 547 18.87 -9.43 -18.68
C TYR A 547 20.33 -9.11 -18.35
N LEU A 548 21.03 -9.94 -17.57
CA LEU A 548 22.43 -9.68 -17.24
C LEU A 548 23.33 -9.93 -18.44
N ASP A 549 23.04 -10.93 -19.27
CA ASP A 549 23.75 -11.15 -20.54
C ASP A 549 23.45 -10.06 -21.58
N PHE A 550 22.23 -9.52 -21.59
CA PHE A 550 21.85 -8.35 -22.40
C PHE A 550 22.61 -7.08 -21.99
N VAL A 551 22.68 -6.78 -20.68
CA VAL A 551 23.47 -5.66 -20.13
C VAL A 551 24.96 -5.84 -20.39
N GLN A 552 25.50 -7.06 -20.29
CA GLN A 552 26.90 -7.32 -20.66
C GLN A 552 27.16 -7.04 -22.14
N ASN A 553 26.26 -7.44 -23.05
CA ASN A 553 26.42 -7.19 -24.48
C ASN A 553 26.40 -5.68 -24.80
N HIS A 554 25.52 -4.92 -24.13
CA HIS A 554 25.51 -3.46 -24.15
C HIS A 554 26.89 -2.90 -23.74
N ARG A 555 27.37 -3.22 -22.52
CA ARG A 555 28.67 -2.78 -21.99
C ARG A 555 29.85 -3.14 -22.89
N GLN A 556 29.95 -4.40 -23.33
CA GLN A 556 31.04 -4.91 -24.17
C GLN A 556 31.11 -4.22 -25.53
N SER A 557 29.98 -3.81 -26.09
CA SER A 557 29.95 -3.05 -27.34
C SER A 557 30.31 -1.58 -27.18
N GLY A 558 30.14 -1.01 -25.97
CA GLY A 558 30.23 0.42 -25.74
C GLY A 558 29.02 1.22 -26.24
N ALA A 559 27.94 0.55 -26.67
CA ALA A 559 26.72 1.19 -27.16
C ALA A 559 26.11 2.13 -26.12
N ASP A 560 25.47 3.21 -26.58
CA ASP A 560 24.75 4.17 -25.74
C ASP A 560 23.33 3.68 -25.43
N ILE A 561 22.76 2.94 -26.39
CA ILE A 561 21.46 2.28 -26.30
C ILE A 561 21.61 0.89 -26.93
N THR A 562 21.03 -0.15 -26.33
CA THR A 562 20.87 -1.46 -26.99
C THR A 562 19.41 -1.88 -26.97
N ILE A 563 18.91 -2.35 -28.11
CA ILE A 563 17.53 -2.76 -28.35
C ILE A 563 17.49 -4.27 -28.50
N SER A 564 16.66 -4.95 -27.72
CA SER A 564 16.37 -6.37 -27.93
C SER A 564 15.44 -6.54 -29.12
N CYS A 565 15.80 -7.37 -30.09
CA CYS A 565 15.09 -7.52 -31.35
C CYS A 565 14.90 -8.98 -31.78
N LEU A 566 13.89 -9.19 -32.62
CA LEU A 566 13.47 -10.48 -33.16
C LEU A 566 13.38 -10.44 -34.70
N PRO A 567 13.79 -11.49 -35.41
CA PRO A 567 13.48 -11.68 -36.82
C PRO A 567 11.99 -12.05 -36.95
N ILE A 568 11.26 -11.35 -37.83
CA ILE A 568 9.83 -11.57 -38.05
C ILE A 568 9.48 -11.61 -39.54
N ASP A 569 8.40 -12.32 -39.86
CA ASP A 569 7.80 -12.41 -41.19
C ASP A 569 6.91 -11.19 -41.51
N ASP A 570 6.55 -11.05 -42.78
CA ASP A 570 5.79 -9.90 -43.31
C ASP A 570 4.40 -9.75 -42.66
N SER A 571 3.74 -10.85 -42.28
CA SER A 571 2.33 -10.81 -41.82
C SER A 571 2.14 -10.04 -40.51
N ARG A 572 3.17 -10.03 -39.65
CA ARG A 572 3.19 -9.37 -38.35
C ARG A 572 4.12 -8.15 -38.27
N ALA A 573 4.97 -7.94 -39.26
CA ALA A 573 6.00 -6.90 -39.24
C ALA A 573 5.43 -5.46 -39.03
N SER A 574 4.23 -5.17 -39.56
CA SER A 574 3.59 -3.85 -39.40
C SER A 574 3.04 -3.55 -38.00
N ASP A 575 3.00 -4.53 -37.09
CA ASP A 575 2.55 -4.35 -35.71
C ASP A 575 3.67 -3.84 -34.78
N PHE A 576 4.92 -3.79 -35.25
CA PHE A 576 6.10 -3.51 -34.44
C PHE A 576 6.96 -2.37 -35.00
N GLY A 577 7.86 -1.85 -34.16
CA GLY A 577 8.92 -0.96 -34.60
C GLY A 577 10.03 -1.74 -35.28
N LEU A 578 10.22 -1.53 -36.58
CA LEU A 578 11.22 -2.23 -37.39
C LEU A 578 12.53 -1.44 -37.42
N MET A 579 13.65 -2.13 -37.58
CA MET A 579 14.98 -1.52 -37.67
C MET A 579 15.83 -2.10 -38.79
N LYS A 580 16.69 -1.26 -39.38
CA LYS A 580 17.80 -1.70 -40.21
C LYS A 580 19.09 -1.68 -39.42
N ILE A 581 19.95 -2.66 -39.68
CA ILE A 581 21.26 -2.78 -39.03
C ILE A 581 22.39 -2.80 -40.07
N ASP A 582 23.60 -2.47 -39.63
CA ASP A 582 24.83 -2.77 -40.36
C ASP A 582 25.38 -4.18 -40.00
N ASN A 583 26.46 -4.57 -40.67
CA ASN A 583 27.15 -5.86 -40.48
C ASN A 583 27.75 -6.07 -39.07
N LYS A 584 27.69 -5.06 -38.18
CA LYS A 584 28.14 -5.12 -36.77
C LYS A 584 26.95 -5.02 -35.80
N GLY A 585 25.72 -5.02 -36.30
CA GLY A 585 24.50 -4.88 -35.50
C GLY A 585 24.22 -3.44 -35.04
N ARG A 586 24.86 -2.41 -35.60
CA ARG A 586 24.49 -1.01 -35.33
C ARG A 586 23.19 -0.68 -36.04
N VAL A 587 22.23 -0.08 -35.35
CA VAL A 587 20.99 0.39 -35.96
C VAL A 587 21.27 1.62 -36.83
N LEU A 588 20.88 1.55 -38.10
CA LEU A 588 21.03 2.61 -39.11
C LEU A 588 19.76 3.45 -39.27
N SER A 589 18.60 2.80 -39.19
CA SER A 589 17.28 3.43 -39.27
C SER A 589 16.26 2.64 -38.48
N PHE A 590 15.28 3.33 -37.89
CA PHE A 590 14.14 2.74 -37.19
C PHE A 590 12.86 3.34 -37.75
N SER A 591 11.81 2.53 -37.89
CA SER A 591 10.48 2.97 -38.29
C SER A 591 9.42 2.28 -37.44
N GLU A 592 8.57 3.05 -36.75
CA GLU A 592 7.52 2.51 -35.89
C GLU A 592 6.30 2.12 -36.72
N LYS A 593 5.95 0.83 -36.72
CA LYS A 593 4.74 0.26 -37.35
C LYS A 593 4.56 0.67 -38.83
N PRO A 594 5.59 0.49 -39.69
CA PRO A 594 5.54 0.90 -41.09
C PRO A 594 4.53 0.06 -41.89
N LYS A 595 3.98 0.64 -42.96
CA LYS A 595 2.96 0.01 -43.80
C LYS A 595 3.23 0.24 -45.28
N GLY A 596 2.72 -0.65 -46.14
CA GLY A 596 2.81 -0.52 -47.59
C GLY A 596 4.26 -0.45 -48.09
N ASN A 597 4.62 0.63 -48.78
CA ASN A 597 5.97 0.81 -49.31
C ASN A 597 7.01 1.01 -48.21
N ASP A 598 6.67 1.67 -47.11
CA ASP A 598 7.59 1.88 -45.98
C ASP A 598 7.91 0.56 -45.28
N LEU A 599 6.95 -0.37 -45.22
CA LEU A 599 7.18 -1.72 -44.71
C LEU A 599 8.21 -2.45 -45.58
N LYS A 600 7.96 -2.53 -46.90
CA LYS A 600 8.88 -3.17 -47.85
C LYS A 600 10.27 -2.52 -47.82
N ALA A 601 10.33 -1.20 -47.65
CA ALA A 601 11.58 -0.47 -47.54
C ALA A 601 12.38 -0.85 -46.28
N MET A 602 11.77 -1.42 -45.23
CA MET A 602 12.44 -1.86 -44.00
C MET A 602 12.97 -3.30 -44.03
N ALA A 603 12.80 -4.03 -45.13
CA ALA A 603 13.38 -5.36 -45.29
C ALA A 603 14.93 -5.33 -45.25
N VAL A 604 15.53 -6.38 -44.69
CA VAL A 604 16.96 -6.54 -44.46
C VAL A 604 17.38 -8.01 -44.55
N ASP A 605 18.66 -8.24 -44.84
CA ASP A 605 19.26 -9.57 -44.73
C ASP A 605 19.47 -9.93 -43.25
N THR A 606 18.63 -10.81 -42.71
CA THR A 606 18.70 -11.26 -41.32
C THR A 606 19.75 -12.36 -41.08
N THR A 607 20.45 -12.85 -42.11
CA THR A 607 21.63 -13.72 -41.91
C THR A 607 22.77 -12.99 -41.17
N VAL A 608 22.79 -11.66 -41.21
CA VAL A 608 23.69 -10.80 -40.40
C VAL A 608 23.52 -11.02 -38.89
N LEU A 609 22.33 -11.46 -38.45
CA LEU A 609 22.06 -11.83 -37.06
C LEU A 609 22.34 -13.31 -36.75
N GLY A 610 22.82 -14.10 -37.73
CA GLY A 610 23.15 -15.52 -37.56
C GLY A 610 22.03 -16.50 -37.95
N LEU A 611 21.00 -16.04 -38.66
CA LEU A 611 19.96 -16.92 -39.21
C LEU A 611 20.47 -17.71 -40.42
N SER A 612 19.87 -18.89 -40.66
CA SER A 612 20.04 -19.59 -41.93
C SER A 612 19.40 -18.81 -43.09
N ARG A 613 19.82 -19.08 -44.34
CA ARG A 613 19.25 -18.39 -45.53
C ARG A 613 17.75 -18.62 -45.65
N ASP A 614 17.31 -19.87 -45.53
CA ASP A 614 15.90 -20.28 -45.62
C ASP A 614 15.02 -19.64 -44.54
N GLU A 615 15.57 -19.34 -43.36
CA GLU A 615 14.87 -18.58 -42.31
C GLU A 615 14.89 -17.08 -42.58
N ALA A 616 15.99 -16.54 -43.09
CA ALA A 616 16.13 -15.12 -43.40
C ALA A 616 15.18 -14.69 -44.54
N GLU A 617 14.98 -15.54 -45.55
CA GLU A 617 13.97 -15.32 -46.60
C GLU A 617 12.54 -15.29 -46.04
N LYS A 618 12.24 -16.12 -45.04
CA LYS A 618 10.94 -16.17 -44.36
C LYS A 618 10.74 -15.05 -43.35
N LYS A 619 11.84 -14.52 -42.78
CA LYS A 619 11.86 -13.48 -41.74
C LYS A 619 12.77 -12.31 -42.16
N PRO A 620 12.40 -11.53 -43.18
CA PRO A 620 13.23 -10.46 -43.73
C PRO A 620 13.18 -9.15 -42.92
N TYR A 621 12.53 -9.14 -41.75
CA TYR A 621 12.40 -7.95 -40.91
C TYR A 621 12.98 -8.16 -39.51
N ILE A 622 13.56 -7.10 -38.94
CA ILE A 622 14.03 -7.07 -37.54
C ILE A 622 13.09 -6.15 -36.75
N ALA A 623 12.32 -6.73 -35.83
CA ALA A 623 11.36 -6.03 -34.98
C ALA A 623 11.93 -5.78 -33.57
N SER A 624 11.64 -4.60 -33.02
CA SER A 624 11.91 -4.24 -31.62
C SER A 624 10.93 -4.95 -30.68
N MET A 625 11.45 -5.57 -29.62
CA MET A 625 10.65 -6.19 -28.56
C MET A 625 10.10 -5.19 -27.53
N GLY A 626 10.35 -3.88 -27.69
CA GLY A 626 10.05 -2.88 -26.65
C GLY A 626 10.88 -3.08 -25.37
N VAL A 627 12.08 -3.66 -25.50
CA VAL A 627 13.00 -3.97 -24.40
C VAL A 627 14.35 -3.32 -24.72
N TYR A 628 14.80 -2.42 -23.84
CA TYR A 628 15.95 -1.55 -24.09
C TYR A 628 16.92 -1.54 -22.90
N VAL A 629 18.21 -1.37 -23.16
CA VAL A 629 19.22 -0.96 -22.18
C VAL A 629 19.76 0.41 -22.60
N PHE A 630 19.80 1.35 -21.67
CA PHE A 630 20.42 2.67 -21.85
C PHE A 630 21.53 2.86 -20.82
N LYS A 631 22.63 3.52 -21.22
CA LYS A 631 23.49 4.20 -20.24
C LYS A 631 22.67 5.26 -19.51
N LYS A 632 22.75 5.30 -18.18
CA LYS A 632 22.00 6.22 -17.31
C LYS A 632 22.12 7.69 -17.75
N GLU A 633 23.34 8.13 -18.04
CA GLU A 633 23.62 9.52 -18.43
C GLU A 633 22.98 9.87 -19.78
N ILE A 634 23.02 8.94 -20.73
CA ILE A 634 22.39 9.08 -22.04
C ILE A 634 20.87 9.17 -21.89
N LEU A 635 20.25 8.27 -21.11
CA LEU A 635 18.80 8.32 -20.85
C LEU A 635 18.37 9.65 -20.22
N LEU A 636 19.09 10.14 -19.22
CA LEU A 636 18.80 11.43 -18.58
C LEU A 636 19.00 12.61 -19.53
N ASN A 637 20.02 12.58 -20.39
CA ASN A 637 20.26 13.60 -21.41
C ASN A 637 19.14 13.63 -22.46
N LEU A 638 18.76 12.46 -22.98
CA LEU A 638 17.68 12.29 -23.96
C LEU A 638 16.36 12.84 -23.43
N LEU A 639 15.97 12.46 -22.21
CA LEU A 639 14.68 12.85 -21.62
C LEU A 639 14.66 14.31 -21.12
N ARG A 640 15.77 14.90 -20.65
CA ARG A 640 15.75 16.24 -20.05
C ARG A 640 16.13 17.36 -21.00
N TRP A 641 17.05 17.11 -21.92
CA TRP A 641 17.70 18.18 -22.70
C TRP A 641 17.51 17.99 -24.20
N ARG A 642 17.73 16.77 -24.73
CA ARG A 642 17.71 16.54 -26.18
C ARG A 642 16.29 16.43 -26.75
N PHE A 643 15.38 15.77 -26.05
CA PHE A 643 14.00 15.52 -26.45
C PHE A 643 12.99 15.72 -25.28
N PRO A 644 12.95 16.90 -24.64
CA PRO A 644 12.16 17.14 -23.42
C PRO A 644 10.64 17.02 -23.61
N THR A 645 10.16 17.18 -24.84
CA THR A 645 8.73 17.07 -25.23
C THR A 645 8.35 15.70 -25.77
N ALA A 646 9.30 14.77 -25.91
CA ALA A 646 9.00 13.42 -26.38
C ALA A 646 8.21 12.65 -25.31
N ASN A 647 7.23 11.90 -25.79
CA ASN A 647 6.28 11.12 -25.03
C ASN A 647 6.52 9.62 -25.17
N ASP A 648 7.06 9.13 -26.30
CA ASP A 648 7.26 7.68 -26.51
C ASP A 648 8.70 7.27 -26.90
N PHE A 649 9.15 6.12 -26.38
CA PHE A 649 10.47 5.59 -26.71
C PHE A 649 10.57 5.06 -28.14
N GLY A 650 9.58 4.28 -28.60
CA GLY A 650 9.62 3.59 -29.89
C GLY A 650 9.38 4.52 -31.07
N SER A 651 8.38 5.40 -30.98
CA SER A 651 8.05 6.30 -32.10
C SER A 651 8.85 7.59 -32.17
N GLU A 652 9.50 8.03 -31.08
CA GLU A 652 10.16 9.35 -31.01
C GLU A 652 11.62 9.27 -30.54
N ILE A 653 11.90 8.77 -29.33
CA ILE A 653 13.27 8.77 -28.78
C ILE A 653 14.23 7.92 -29.61
N ILE A 654 13.88 6.66 -29.89
CA ILE A 654 14.77 5.72 -30.60
C ILE A 654 15.04 6.17 -32.06
N PRO A 655 14.03 6.53 -32.88
CA PRO A 655 14.26 7.00 -34.25
C PRO A 655 15.12 8.26 -34.32
N ALA A 656 14.89 9.22 -33.41
CA ALA A 656 15.66 10.45 -33.37
C ALA A 656 17.10 10.22 -32.86
N SER A 657 17.29 9.30 -31.91
CA SER A 657 18.60 8.97 -31.34
C SER A 657 19.49 8.15 -32.28
N ALA A 658 18.93 7.37 -33.21
CA ALA A 658 19.67 6.45 -34.08
C ALA A 658 20.74 7.12 -34.96
N ARG A 659 20.58 8.41 -35.27
CA ARG A 659 21.54 9.20 -36.06
C ARG A 659 22.68 9.78 -35.23
N GLU A 660 22.47 10.00 -33.93
CA GLU A 660 23.38 10.76 -33.06
C GLU A 660 24.15 9.87 -32.07
N PHE A 661 23.52 8.80 -31.60
CA PHE A 661 24.06 7.90 -30.58
C PHE A 661 24.41 6.53 -31.16
N PHE A 662 25.30 5.79 -30.50
CA PHE A 662 25.58 4.42 -30.91
C PHE A 662 24.48 3.48 -30.38
N ILE A 663 23.46 3.25 -31.22
CA ILE A 663 22.42 2.25 -30.97
C ILE A 663 22.83 0.89 -31.55
N LYS A 664 22.76 -0.15 -30.74
CA LYS A 664 23.04 -1.54 -31.14
C LYS A 664 21.78 -2.42 -31.04
N ALA A 665 21.60 -3.32 -32.00
CA ALA A 665 20.62 -4.39 -31.96
C ALA A 665 21.19 -5.61 -31.23
N TYR A 666 20.38 -6.26 -30.40
CA TYR A 666 20.68 -7.51 -29.71
C TYR A 666 19.64 -8.54 -30.13
N LEU A 667 20.07 -9.58 -30.87
CA LEU A 667 19.18 -10.68 -31.24
C LEU A 667 18.74 -11.43 -29.98
N PHE A 668 17.44 -11.48 -29.75
CA PHE A 668 16.80 -12.47 -28.90
C PHE A 668 16.34 -13.64 -29.78
N ASN A 669 16.70 -14.86 -29.41
CA ASN A 669 16.42 -16.07 -30.20
C ASN A 669 15.75 -17.15 -29.34
N ASP A 670 14.62 -16.77 -28.75
CA ASP A 670 13.76 -17.63 -27.93
C ASP A 670 12.31 -17.09 -28.03
N TYR A 671 11.34 -17.76 -27.42
CA TYR A 671 9.93 -17.39 -27.50
C TYR A 671 9.63 -16.00 -26.93
N TRP A 672 8.86 -15.23 -27.71
CA TRP A 672 8.30 -13.95 -27.31
C TRP A 672 6.94 -13.73 -28.00
N GLU A 673 5.99 -13.15 -27.26
CA GLU A 673 4.66 -12.85 -27.78
C GLU A 673 4.07 -11.55 -27.17
N ASP A 674 3.56 -10.64 -28.02
CA ASP A 674 2.76 -9.46 -27.60
C ASP A 674 1.34 -9.90 -27.27
N ILE A 675 1.11 -10.23 -26.00
CA ILE A 675 -0.20 -10.55 -25.43
C ILE A 675 -1.00 -9.29 -25.05
N GLY A 676 -0.76 -8.19 -25.77
CA GLY A 676 -1.41 -6.91 -25.61
C GLY A 676 -2.76 -6.77 -26.30
N THR A 677 -3.25 -7.76 -27.04
CA THR A 677 -4.59 -7.81 -27.65
C THR A 677 -5.42 -8.96 -27.08
N ILE A 678 -6.75 -8.91 -27.20
CA ILE A 678 -7.61 -10.01 -26.72
C ILE A 678 -7.30 -11.33 -27.45
N ARG A 679 -7.11 -11.31 -28.77
CA ARG A 679 -6.81 -12.53 -29.55
C ARG A 679 -5.45 -13.13 -29.16
N SER A 680 -4.38 -12.33 -29.19
CA SER A 680 -3.05 -12.83 -28.84
C SER A 680 -2.95 -13.27 -27.38
N PHE A 681 -3.64 -12.59 -26.45
CA PHE A 681 -3.76 -13.04 -25.07
C PHE A 681 -4.51 -14.39 -24.94
N PHE A 682 -5.60 -14.58 -25.69
CA PHE A 682 -6.37 -15.82 -25.67
C PHE A 682 -5.53 -17.00 -26.20
N GLU A 683 -4.97 -16.86 -27.40
CA GLU A 683 -4.14 -17.88 -28.05
C GLU A 683 -2.89 -18.21 -27.22
N ALA A 684 -2.19 -17.21 -26.69
CA ALA A 684 -1.01 -17.43 -25.86
C ALA A 684 -1.32 -18.09 -24.50
N ASN A 685 -2.57 -18.03 -24.00
CA ASN A 685 -2.97 -18.84 -22.85
C ASN A 685 -3.26 -20.29 -23.25
N LEU A 686 -3.98 -20.52 -24.35
CA LEU A 686 -4.27 -21.87 -24.83
C LEU A 686 -3.02 -22.62 -25.29
N ALA A 687 -2.06 -21.93 -25.92
CA ALA A 687 -0.77 -22.50 -26.33
C ALA A 687 0.08 -23.05 -25.15
N LEU A 688 -0.21 -22.67 -23.91
CA LEU A 688 0.42 -23.26 -22.71
C LEU A 688 -0.05 -24.70 -22.45
N THR A 689 -1.19 -25.08 -23.03
CA THR A 689 -1.75 -26.43 -22.91
C THR A 689 -1.18 -27.40 -23.94
N GLU A 690 -0.45 -26.91 -24.95
CA GLU A 690 0.29 -27.77 -25.87
C GLU A 690 1.31 -28.63 -25.09
N HIS A 691 1.51 -29.86 -25.55
CA HIS A 691 2.41 -30.83 -24.92
C HIS A 691 3.67 -31.03 -25.77
N ASP A 692 4.73 -31.55 -25.16
CA ASP A 692 5.88 -32.07 -25.89
C ASP A 692 5.43 -33.28 -26.74
N ASP A 693 5.17 -33.04 -28.02
CA ASP A 693 5.21 -34.07 -29.07
C ASP A 693 6.63 -34.10 -29.65
N ASP A 694 7.10 -35.26 -30.12
CA ASP A 694 8.50 -35.50 -30.54
C ASP A 694 8.96 -34.54 -31.68
N ASN A 695 8.01 -33.89 -32.36
CA ASN A 695 8.25 -32.92 -33.43
C ASN A 695 7.90 -31.45 -33.08
N LYS A 696 7.35 -31.16 -31.89
CA LYS A 696 6.92 -29.79 -31.51
C LYS A 696 6.89 -29.60 -29.98
N PRO A 697 7.99 -29.16 -29.34
CA PRO A 697 7.97 -28.76 -27.94
C PRO A 697 7.07 -27.53 -27.71
N PRO A 698 6.52 -27.34 -26.49
CA PRO A 698 5.65 -26.22 -26.18
C PRO A 698 6.45 -24.91 -26.28
N ARG A 699 5.90 -23.95 -27.02
CA ARG A 699 6.59 -22.69 -27.33
C ARG A 699 7.00 -21.90 -26.09
N PHE A 700 6.26 -22.01 -24.99
CA PHE A 700 6.61 -21.40 -23.71
C PHE A 700 6.11 -22.24 -22.53
N SER A 701 6.92 -22.33 -21.49
CA SER A 701 6.52 -22.92 -20.21
C SER A 701 6.81 -21.99 -19.05
N PHE A 702 5.81 -21.79 -18.17
CA PHE A 702 6.00 -21.12 -16.88
C PHE A 702 6.90 -21.91 -15.92
N TYR A 703 7.04 -23.22 -16.15
CA TYR A 703 7.95 -24.09 -15.41
C TYR A 703 9.36 -24.03 -16.01
N ASP A 704 10.34 -23.85 -15.14
CA ASP A 704 11.78 -23.95 -15.41
C ASP A 704 12.47 -24.15 -14.07
N ALA A 705 13.35 -25.14 -13.96
CA ALA A 705 14.01 -25.49 -12.71
C ALA A 705 15.09 -24.48 -12.28
N ALA A 706 15.68 -23.75 -13.24
CA ALA A 706 16.76 -22.80 -13.00
C ALA A 706 16.27 -21.33 -13.01
N LYS A 707 15.33 -20.99 -13.90
CA LYS A 707 14.78 -19.64 -14.10
C LYS A 707 13.23 -19.64 -14.03
N PRO A 708 12.64 -20.07 -12.90
CA PRO A 708 11.18 -20.16 -12.75
C PRO A 708 10.53 -18.77 -12.84
N ILE A 709 9.27 -18.74 -13.29
CA ILE A 709 8.42 -17.57 -13.12
C ILE A 709 7.84 -17.59 -11.71
N TYR A 710 8.11 -16.57 -10.91
CA TYR A 710 7.56 -16.39 -9.57
C TYR A 710 6.16 -15.79 -9.64
N THR A 711 5.35 -16.02 -8.61
CA THR A 711 4.09 -15.30 -8.40
C THR A 711 3.72 -15.29 -6.92
N SER A 712 2.60 -14.64 -6.61
CA SER A 712 2.06 -14.55 -5.25
C SER A 712 1.76 -15.95 -4.68
N ARG A 713 2.40 -16.32 -3.55
CA ARG A 713 2.10 -17.57 -2.82
C ARG A 713 0.72 -17.46 -2.16
N ARG A 714 -0.25 -18.26 -2.63
CA ARG A 714 -1.66 -18.14 -2.24
C ARG A 714 -2.15 -19.10 -1.15
N ASN A 715 -1.39 -20.15 -0.84
CA ASN A 715 -1.74 -21.22 0.13
C ASN A 715 -3.16 -21.77 -0.11
N LEU A 716 -3.47 -22.04 -1.38
CA LEU A 716 -4.73 -22.68 -1.79
C LEU A 716 -4.61 -24.20 -1.59
N PRO A 717 -5.72 -24.91 -1.32
CA PRO A 717 -5.71 -26.37 -1.33
C PRO A 717 -5.39 -26.91 -2.74
N PRO A 718 -5.01 -28.19 -2.87
CA PRO A 718 -5.07 -28.90 -4.15
C PRO A 718 -6.47 -28.80 -4.76
N SER A 719 -6.57 -28.86 -6.09
CA SER A 719 -7.86 -28.85 -6.77
C SER A 719 -8.58 -30.18 -6.56
N LYS A 720 -9.90 -30.12 -6.31
CA LYS A 720 -10.76 -31.29 -6.18
C LYS A 720 -11.46 -31.53 -7.51
N ILE A 721 -11.34 -32.76 -8.02
CA ILE A 721 -11.88 -33.19 -9.31
C ILE A 721 -12.71 -34.45 -9.05
N ASP A 722 -13.95 -34.46 -9.51
CA ASP A 722 -14.93 -35.50 -9.23
C ASP A 722 -15.68 -35.87 -10.51
N ASN A 723 -15.50 -37.10 -11.00
CA ASN A 723 -16.07 -37.64 -12.24
C ASN A 723 -15.92 -36.76 -13.51
N SER A 724 -14.84 -35.96 -13.61
CA SER A 724 -14.61 -35.06 -14.76
C SER A 724 -13.60 -35.61 -15.76
N LYS A 725 -13.83 -35.35 -17.06
CA LYS A 725 -12.87 -35.59 -18.16
C LYS A 725 -12.11 -34.31 -18.47
N ILE A 726 -10.79 -34.37 -18.48
CA ILE A 726 -9.91 -33.23 -18.73
C ILE A 726 -8.91 -33.65 -19.82
N VAL A 727 -8.83 -32.88 -20.90
CA VAL A 727 -7.99 -33.16 -22.09
C VAL A 727 -7.26 -31.88 -22.47
N ASP A 728 -5.96 -31.95 -22.71
CA ASP A 728 -5.09 -30.86 -23.16
C ASP A 728 -5.35 -29.55 -22.39
N SER A 729 -5.32 -29.61 -21.06
CA SER A 729 -5.84 -28.52 -20.22
C SER A 729 -5.08 -28.32 -18.92
N ILE A 730 -4.93 -27.06 -18.48
CA ILE A 730 -4.27 -26.68 -17.22
C ILE A 730 -5.32 -26.40 -16.15
N VAL A 731 -5.28 -27.12 -15.03
CA VAL A 731 -6.13 -26.84 -13.86
C VAL A 731 -5.32 -26.27 -12.70
N SER A 732 -5.54 -24.99 -12.41
CA SER A 732 -4.88 -24.28 -11.32
C SER A 732 -5.45 -24.63 -9.95
N HIS A 733 -4.59 -24.51 -8.94
CA HIS A 733 -4.85 -24.75 -7.52
C HIS A 733 -6.20 -24.26 -6.98
N GLY A 734 -6.77 -25.07 -6.09
CA GLY A 734 -7.97 -24.77 -5.31
C GLY A 734 -9.26 -24.72 -6.13
N SER A 735 -9.28 -25.34 -7.30
CA SER A 735 -10.48 -25.42 -8.14
C SER A 735 -11.35 -26.63 -7.74
N PHE A 736 -12.65 -26.54 -8.02
CA PHE A 736 -13.66 -27.57 -7.76
C PHE A 736 -14.35 -27.92 -9.08
N LEU A 737 -14.12 -29.14 -9.56
CA LEU A 737 -14.66 -29.66 -10.81
C LEU A 737 -15.55 -30.88 -10.50
N THR A 738 -16.80 -30.85 -10.92
CA THR A 738 -17.77 -31.94 -10.69
C THR A 738 -18.45 -32.31 -12.00
N ASN A 739 -18.35 -33.58 -12.40
CA ASN A 739 -19.02 -34.19 -13.54
C ASN A 739 -19.00 -33.33 -14.83
N CYS A 740 -17.82 -32.83 -15.21
CA CYS A 740 -17.67 -31.89 -16.32
C CYS A 740 -16.63 -32.36 -17.35
N ILE A 741 -16.72 -31.82 -18.56
CA ILE A 741 -15.77 -32.06 -19.66
C ILE A 741 -15.02 -30.75 -19.92
N ILE A 742 -13.69 -30.83 -19.94
CA ILE A 742 -12.80 -29.69 -20.19
C ILE A 742 -11.77 -30.09 -21.25
N GLU A 743 -11.81 -29.43 -22.41
CA GLU A 743 -10.93 -29.68 -23.56
C GLU A 743 -10.18 -28.39 -23.93
N HIS A 744 -8.87 -28.48 -24.22
CA HIS A 744 -8.05 -27.37 -24.73
C HIS A 744 -8.29 -26.04 -23.98
N SER A 745 -8.10 -26.04 -22.65
CA SER A 745 -8.57 -24.96 -21.77
C SER A 745 -7.65 -24.67 -20.59
N VAL A 746 -7.64 -23.41 -20.14
CA VAL A 746 -6.90 -22.96 -18.95
C VAL A 746 -7.87 -22.57 -17.84
N ILE A 747 -7.90 -23.36 -16.78
CA ILE A 747 -8.74 -23.17 -15.60
C ILE A 747 -7.93 -22.52 -14.49
N GLY A 748 -8.23 -21.25 -14.22
CA GLY A 748 -7.53 -20.42 -13.24
C GLY A 748 -7.90 -20.73 -11.80
N ILE A 749 -7.13 -20.16 -10.87
CA ILE A 749 -7.27 -20.45 -9.43
C ILE A 749 -8.71 -20.26 -8.91
N ARG A 750 -9.12 -21.14 -7.99
CA ARG A 750 -10.44 -21.10 -7.32
C ARG A 750 -11.65 -21.21 -8.24
N SER A 751 -11.51 -21.79 -9.42
CA SER A 751 -12.65 -22.00 -10.32
C SER A 751 -13.61 -23.04 -9.73
N ARG A 752 -14.93 -22.80 -9.87
CA ARG A 752 -15.97 -23.79 -9.54
C ARG A 752 -16.75 -24.09 -10.82
N ILE A 753 -16.79 -25.36 -11.22
CA ILE A 753 -17.45 -25.85 -12.43
C ILE A 753 -18.36 -27.01 -12.00
N ASN A 754 -19.67 -26.81 -12.16
CA ASN A 754 -20.69 -27.78 -11.73
C ASN A 754 -20.97 -28.85 -12.80
N SER A 755 -21.87 -29.78 -12.46
CA SER A 755 -22.22 -30.95 -13.28
C SER A 755 -22.69 -30.61 -14.69
N ASN A 756 -22.34 -31.49 -15.63
CA ASN A 756 -22.72 -31.46 -17.05
C ASN A 756 -22.24 -30.20 -17.80
N VAL A 757 -21.23 -29.49 -17.26
CA VAL A 757 -20.58 -28.39 -17.99
C VAL A 757 -19.61 -28.96 -19.03
N HIS A 758 -19.63 -28.38 -20.23
CA HIS A 758 -18.61 -28.61 -21.26
C HIS A 758 -17.89 -27.31 -21.56
N LEU A 759 -16.58 -27.28 -21.29
CA LEU A 759 -15.68 -26.19 -21.69
C LEU A 759 -14.76 -26.66 -22.79
N LYS A 760 -14.66 -25.87 -23.86
CA LYS A 760 -13.74 -26.07 -24.96
C LYS A 760 -13.10 -24.74 -25.34
N ASP A 761 -11.81 -24.73 -25.70
CA ASP A 761 -11.11 -23.51 -26.14
C ASP A 761 -11.35 -22.33 -25.16
N THR A 762 -11.22 -22.56 -23.85
CA THR A 762 -11.70 -21.61 -22.82
C THR A 762 -10.60 -21.20 -21.85
N VAL A 763 -10.45 -19.88 -21.64
CA VAL A 763 -9.52 -19.28 -20.68
C VAL A 763 -10.33 -18.73 -19.49
N MET A 764 -10.53 -19.57 -18.47
CA MET A 764 -11.22 -19.17 -17.25
C MET A 764 -10.23 -18.57 -16.26
N LEU A 765 -10.28 -17.26 -16.01
CA LEU A 765 -9.35 -16.59 -15.10
C LEU A 765 -9.58 -16.96 -13.62
N GLY A 766 -10.73 -17.54 -13.26
CA GLY A 766 -11.04 -18.10 -11.93
C GLY A 766 -11.63 -17.10 -10.93
N ALA A 767 -11.33 -17.23 -9.63
CA ALA A 767 -11.91 -16.37 -8.58
C ALA A 767 -10.89 -15.76 -7.60
N ASP A 768 -11.24 -14.59 -7.06
CA ASP A 768 -10.46 -13.84 -6.06
C ASP A 768 -10.66 -14.38 -4.63
N TYR A 769 -11.80 -15.03 -4.36
CA TYR A 769 -12.22 -15.64 -3.09
C TYR A 769 -13.13 -16.86 -3.36
N TYR A 770 -13.53 -17.57 -2.30
CA TYR A 770 -14.55 -18.61 -2.35
C TYR A 770 -15.86 -18.11 -1.74
N GLU A 771 -17.00 -18.55 -2.26
CA GLU A 771 -18.26 -18.52 -1.52
C GLU A 771 -18.37 -19.81 -0.69
N THR A 772 -18.84 -19.69 0.55
CA THR A 772 -19.17 -20.84 1.39
C THR A 772 -20.45 -21.53 0.89
N ASP A 773 -20.61 -22.81 1.19
CA ASP A 773 -21.78 -23.55 0.70
C ASP A 773 -23.11 -22.99 1.27
N SER A 774 -23.08 -22.37 2.46
CA SER A 774 -24.20 -21.60 3.02
C SER A 774 -24.52 -20.33 2.23
N GLU A 775 -23.51 -19.60 1.74
CA GLU A 775 -23.71 -18.42 0.88
C GLU A 775 -24.24 -18.82 -0.50
N ILE A 776 -23.76 -19.94 -1.05
CA ILE A 776 -24.24 -20.51 -2.32
C ILE A 776 -25.70 -20.94 -2.18
N ALA A 777 -26.05 -21.68 -1.13
CA ALA A 777 -27.43 -22.08 -0.86
C ALA A 777 -28.36 -20.86 -0.70
N LEU A 778 -27.91 -19.81 0.00
CA LEU A 778 -28.66 -18.56 0.18
C LEU A 778 -28.76 -17.72 -1.11
N ALA A 779 -27.79 -17.82 -2.01
CA ALA A 779 -27.85 -17.19 -3.33
C ALA A 779 -28.90 -17.89 -4.20
N LEU A 780 -28.82 -19.22 -4.28
CA LEU A 780 -29.78 -20.04 -5.04
C LEU A 780 -31.21 -19.90 -4.50
N SER A 781 -31.40 -19.88 -3.17
CA SER A 781 -32.73 -19.67 -2.56
C SER A 781 -33.32 -18.27 -2.80
N LYS A 782 -32.52 -17.34 -3.33
CA LYS A 782 -32.93 -15.98 -3.71
C LYS A 782 -32.95 -15.78 -5.23
N GLY A 783 -32.87 -16.86 -6.01
CA GLY A 783 -32.82 -16.81 -7.48
C GLY A 783 -31.56 -16.12 -8.01
N LYS A 784 -30.44 -16.17 -7.28
CA LYS A 784 -29.15 -15.58 -7.67
C LYS A 784 -28.14 -16.65 -8.07
N VAL A 785 -27.34 -16.33 -9.07
CA VAL A 785 -26.29 -17.21 -9.59
C VAL A 785 -25.03 -17.12 -8.69
N PRO A 786 -24.47 -18.25 -8.21
CA PRO A 786 -23.21 -18.29 -7.47
C PRO A 786 -21.99 -18.02 -8.39
N ILE A 787 -20.80 -17.84 -7.81
CA ILE A 787 -19.55 -17.70 -8.57
C ILE A 787 -19.16 -19.03 -9.20
N GLY A 788 -18.75 -18.98 -10.47
CA GLY A 788 -18.39 -20.15 -11.26
C GLY A 788 -19.39 -20.39 -12.39
N ILE A 789 -19.50 -21.66 -12.80
CA ILE A 789 -20.29 -22.08 -13.96
C ILE A 789 -21.41 -23.02 -13.51
N GLY A 790 -22.66 -22.63 -13.75
CA GLY A 790 -23.85 -23.41 -13.45
C GLY A 790 -23.97 -24.69 -14.27
N GLU A 791 -24.87 -25.58 -13.82
CA GLU A 791 -25.09 -26.90 -14.41
C GLU A 791 -25.54 -26.85 -15.88
N ASN A 792 -25.21 -27.90 -16.65
CA ASN A 792 -25.63 -28.10 -18.05
C ASN A 792 -25.17 -27.00 -19.05
N THR A 793 -24.18 -26.20 -18.67
CA THR A 793 -23.71 -25.06 -19.47
C THR A 793 -22.61 -25.46 -20.47
N ARG A 794 -22.65 -24.93 -21.69
CA ARG A 794 -21.68 -25.17 -22.76
C ARG A 794 -20.96 -23.86 -23.11
N ILE A 795 -19.63 -23.90 -23.17
CA ILE A 795 -18.81 -22.73 -23.48
C ILE A 795 -17.69 -23.14 -24.44
N LYS A 796 -17.57 -22.38 -25.54
CA LYS A 796 -16.53 -22.48 -26.55
C LYS A 796 -15.92 -21.10 -26.82
N GLU A 797 -14.62 -21.06 -27.09
CA GLU A 797 -13.88 -19.87 -27.57
C GLU A 797 -14.10 -18.61 -26.73
N CYS A 798 -13.87 -18.75 -25.41
CA CYS A 798 -14.27 -17.75 -24.42
C CYS A 798 -13.19 -17.44 -23.38
N ILE A 799 -13.10 -16.16 -22.99
CA ILE A 799 -12.40 -15.71 -21.79
C ILE A 799 -13.42 -15.43 -20.69
N ILE A 800 -13.32 -16.14 -19.57
CA ILE A 800 -14.19 -15.93 -18.40
C ILE A 800 -13.40 -15.17 -17.33
N ASP A 801 -13.71 -13.89 -17.11
CA ASP A 801 -12.98 -13.06 -16.16
C ASP A 801 -13.35 -13.34 -14.69
N LYS A 802 -12.54 -12.81 -13.76
CA LYS A 802 -12.58 -13.07 -12.32
C LYS A 802 -13.98 -12.89 -11.72
N ASN A 803 -14.40 -13.88 -10.94
CA ASN A 803 -15.65 -13.87 -10.16
C ASN A 803 -16.93 -13.79 -11.02
N ALA A 804 -16.87 -14.15 -12.31
CA ALA A 804 -18.07 -14.30 -13.13
C ALA A 804 -19.04 -15.32 -12.51
N ARG A 805 -20.34 -15.07 -12.71
CA ARG A 805 -21.46 -15.89 -12.22
C ARG A 805 -22.26 -16.35 -13.43
N ILE A 806 -21.95 -17.53 -13.97
CA ILE A 806 -22.61 -18.05 -15.17
C ILE A 806 -23.72 -19.00 -14.73
N GLY A 807 -24.94 -18.74 -15.21
CA GLY A 807 -26.14 -19.49 -14.88
C GLY A 807 -26.16 -20.95 -15.34
N LYS A 808 -27.28 -21.62 -15.07
CA LYS A 808 -27.57 -22.98 -15.55
C LYS A 808 -28.06 -22.95 -17.00
N ASN A 809 -27.77 -24.01 -17.76
CA ASN A 809 -28.20 -24.19 -19.15
C ASN A 809 -27.78 -23.02 -20.08
N VAL A 810 -26.65 -22.39 -19.80
CA VAL A 810 -26.10 -21.30 -20.63
C VAL A 810 -25.35 -21.91 -21.82
N VAL A 811 -25.41 -21.26 -22.98
CA VAL A 811 -24.61 -21.61 -24.16
C VAL A 811 -23.82 -20.38 -24.58
N ILE A 812 -22.51 -20.50 -24.72
CA ILE A 812 -21.61 -19.45 -25.22
C ILE A 812 -20.78 -20.08 -26.33
N GLU A 813 -21.14 -19.81 -27.58
CA GLU A 813 -20.47 -20.40 -28.75
C GLU A 813 -20.22 -19.40 -29.89
N ASN A 814 -20.81 -18.19 -29.86
CA ASN A 814 -20.69 -17.17 -30.90
C ASN A 814 -20.93 -17.74 -32.32
N SER A 815 -22.01 -18.51 -32.48
CA SER A 815 -22.29 -19.29 -33.70
C SER A 815 -22.47 -18.45 -34.97
N GLU A 816 -22.76 -17.16 -34.82
CA GLU A 816 -22.84 -16.19 -35.93
C GLU A 816 -21.46 -15.66 -36.38
N GLY A 817 -20.38 -15.99 -35.67
CA GLY A 817 -19.02 -15.55 -36.01
C GLY A 817 -18.77 -14.06 -35.80
N VAL A 818 -19.51 -13.42 -34.89
CA VAL A 818 -19.44 -11.98 -34.62
C VAL A 818 -18.02 -11.61 -34.23
N GLN A 819 -17.44 -10.61 -34.89
CA GLN A 819 -16.06 -10.18 -34.61
C GLN A 819 -15.97 -9.19 -33.45
N GLU A 820 -16.90 -8.22 -33.39
CA GLU A 820 -16.87 -7.11 -32.45
C GLU A 820 -18.28 -6.79 -31.92
N ALA A 821 -18.47 -6.83 -30.60
CA ALA A 821 -19.71 -6.44 -29.95
C ALA A 821 -19.46 -5.78 -28.58
N ASP A 822 -20.26 -4.77 -28.22
CA ASP A 822 -20.45 -4.33 -26.82
C ASP A 822 -21.83 -4.81 -26.35
N ARG A 823 -21.81 -5.60 -25.28
CA ARG A 823 -22.98 -6.15 -24.58
C ARG A 823 -22.80 -5.99 -23.06
N THR A 824 -22.26 -4.83 -22.64
CA THR A 824 -21.98 -4.52 -21.23
C THR A 824 -23.18 -4.73 -20.31
N SER A 825 -24.40 -4.40 -20.78
CA SER A 825 -25.67 -4.62 -20.09
C SER A 825 -25.96 -6.09 -19.77
N GLU A 826 -25.53 -6.98 -20.65
CA GLU A 826 -25.68 -8.44 -20.54
C GLU A 826 -24.45 -9.10 -19.92
N GLY A 827 -23.40 -8.34 -19.63
CA GLY A 827 -22.24 -8.78 -18.87
C GLY A 827 -21.07 -9.33 -19.69
N PHE A 828 -21.03 -9.11 -21.00
CA PHE A 828 -19.96 -9.59 -21.89
C PHE A 828 -19.57 -8.59 -22.99
N TYR A 829 -18.53 -8.95 -23.73
CA TYR A 829 -18.07 -8.33 -24.97
C TYR A 829 -17.69 -9.43 -25.96
N ILE A 830 -17.65 -9.10 -27.25
CA ILE A 830 -16.95 -9.94 -28.25
C ILE A 830 -15.85 -9.08 -28.87
N ARG A 831 -14.63 -9.59 -28.90
CA ARG A 831 -13.43 -8.88 -29.37
C ARG A 831 -12.58 -9.82 -30.21
N SER A 832 -12.38 -9.47 -31.48
CA SER A 832 -11.67 -10.31 -32.46
C SER A 832 -12.19 -11.76 -32.51
N GLY A 833 -13.52 -11.92 -32.51
CA GLY A 833 -14.22 -13.22 -32.50
C GLY A 833 -14.35 -13.89 -31.12
N VAL A 834 -13.54 -13.50 -30.13
CA VAL A 834 -13.49 -14.14 -28.80
C VAL A 834 -14.51 -13.50 -27.86
N THR A 835 -15.35 -14.32 -27.23
CA THR A 835 -16.33 -13.86 -26.22
C THR A 835 -15.65 -13.65 -24.87
N VAL A 836 -15.80 -12.46 -24.28
CA VAL A 836 -15.18 -12.08 -22.99
C VAL A 836 -16.24 -11.75 -21.94
N ILE A 837 -16.46 -12.69 -21.00
CA ILE A 837 -17.36 -12.49 -19.85
C ILE A 837 -16.68 -11.58 -18.82
N LEU A 838 -17.38 -10.52 -18.40
CA LEU A 838 -16.82 -9.45 -17.56
C LEU A 838 -16.56 -9.83 -16.11
N LYS A 839 -15.62 -9.12 -15.47
CA LYS A 839 -15.35 -9.27 -14.03
C LYS A 839 -16.61 -9.02 -13.18
N ASN A 840 -16.97 -10.01 -12.37
CA ASN A 840 -18.16 -10.02 -11.51
C ASN A 840 -19.50 -9.82 -12.25
N SER A 841 -19.59 -10.08 -13.56
CA SER A 841 -20.89 -10.08 -14.25
C SER A 841 -21.70 -11.34 -13.93
N ILE A 842 -22.99 -11.27 -14.25
CA ILE A 842 -23.94 -12.37 -14.11
C ILE A 842 -24.50 -12.67 -15.49
N ILE A 843 -24.28 -13.88 -15.99
CA ILE A 843 -24.98 -14.43 -17.15
C ILE A 843 -26.17 -15.23 -16.61
N LYS A 844 -27.38 -14.91 -17.05
CA LYS A 844 -28.61 -15.52 -16.51
C LYS A 844 -28.76 -16.96 -16.97
N ASP A 845 -29.53 -17.75 -16.24
CA ASP A 845 -29.91 -19.10 -16.64
C ASP A 845 -30.57 -19.09 -18.04
N GLY A 846 -30.22 -20.05 -18.90
CA GLY A 846 -30.76 -20.18 -20.25
C GLY A 846 -30.26 -19.16 -21.29
N THR A 847 -29.28 -18.30 -20.96
CA THR A 847 -28.74 -17.33 -21.93
C THR A 847 -27.95 -18.04 -23.04
N VAL A 848 -28.12 -17.61 -24.30
CA VAL A 848 -27.35 -18.03 -25.47
C VAL A 848 -26.55 -16.84 -26.00
N ILE A 849 -25.25 -17.03 -26.27
CA ILE A 849 -24.29 -16.01 -26.74
C ILE A 849 -23.47 -16.54 -27.93
#